data_AF-H0A5N2-F1
#
_entry.id   AF-H0A5N2-F1
#
_cell.length_a   1.000
_cell.length_b   1.000
_cell.length_c   1.000
_cell.angle_alpha   90.00
_cell.angle_beta   90.00
_cell.angle_gamma   90.00
#
_symmetry.space_group_name_H-M   'P 1'
#
loop_
_entity.id
_entity.type
_entity.pdbx_description
1 polymer ?
#
loop_
_entity_poly.entity_id
_entity_poly.type
_entity_poly.pdbx_seq_one_letter_code
_entity_poly.pdbx_strand_id
1 'polypeptide(L)'
;MTTDMSPYVKFRVTADWGDGFNGEICIVAGDDPLRDWSLSFLAPFTIDAMWTSATITSVVDQLITVRGVEWNHSLAPGQVATFGFTAARGASGTDMPAGFFLDGVAVSAPAISVADAKVSEAADSLSFTISLSEASSIPVSVDWKTADGTAMAGADYEAGFGTVVFAPGQTSQTVTIGLLPDAVPEGRETFSIGLSNVNGASIADGQAIGTIMDDDVGANNGAVGFISTSGNQFVDEAGQTIRLGAVNWYGMETTRFAPDGLDQRNWMDMMDQMAELGFNAIRLPFSSQALAGEDMPTNINYRLNPDLAGLTPLEIMDKIVGYASEIGMRVLLDRHRGEAGDGPNDNGLWYDEVYTEQAWIDDWVMLADRYAGNPTVLGADLSNEPFNGTWGDGSATDWKAAAERAGNAILEANPNWLIVVEGTGWYKNEGYWWGGNLMGAAEAPVVLNVANRLVYSAHDYPPSLFPQSFFDDPAYPENLPGLFEKMWGHIYSSGTAPVLLGEFGSSLSDAKDAAWMEKLVAYLNGDFDTDGVSDIPAGQQGISWAYWAWNTNEGQSTGILDTDWKTPVASKLDAISTLLAERFPPAGANGGDGMWVSAADGDTASLPWLSPDGDGVIALRAGLGETSLTAQESGWQLQWHDAEGAHTGRFADVAAVATLDGRIDFLGTSDAAMVDALYRTLLGRVSEVAGRSYWTEALQEGAVLQDIAASMLGSAEGVAVNGDLSDTAFVQRLYNQTLFRDGEAEGLTYWVNSLGHGASRAEVAVQFAASPEAQSDPGGVASAGLKTVDPDAAWAGFSFAALAGRAIAAGELRGLLAGGEALDRAAMVGEIMQGGAYQLGLGTLGDAGFVAALYEKVLHREGDAGGLAFYAEALADGASRQEVATQFLTSQEAQPFHQAYAGQGLDLL
;
A
#
# COMPACT_ATOMS: atom_id res chain seq x y z
N MET A 1 -35.87 -13.65 -34.64
CA MET A 1 -35.15 -13.52 -35.93
C MET A 1 -34.13 -14.62 -35.94
N THR A 2 -34.14 -15.51 -36.92
CA THR A 2 -33.07 -16.52 -37.07
C THR A 2 -31.81 -15.76 -37.45
N THR A 3 -30.84 -15.69 -36.54
CA THR A 3 -29.52 -15.12 -36.79
C THR A 3 -28.80 -16.03 -37.79
N ASP A 4 -28.44 -15.47 -38.94
CA ASP A 4 -27.67 -16.11 -40.00
C ASP A 4 -26.30 -16.51 -39.44
N MET A 5 -25.95 -17.80 -39.47
CA MET A 5 -24.70 -18.30 -38.90
C MET A 5 -23.57 -18.20 -39.91
N SER A 6 -22.57 -17.38 -39.59
CA SER A 6 -21.30 -17.32 -40.34
C SER A 6 -20.40 -18.52 -40.01
N PRO A 7 -19.57 -18.99 -40.95
CA PRO A 7 -18.60 -20.05 -40.68
C PRO A 7 -17.53 -19.57 -39.68
N TYR A 8 -17.02 -20.47 -38.86
CA TYR A 8 -16.00 -20.16 -37.84
C TYR A 8 -15.01 -21.30 -37.65
N VAL A 9 -13.90 -21.01 -36.96
CA VAL A 9 -12.76 -21.91 -36.78
C VAL A 9 -12.42 -22.04 -35.31
N LYS A 10 -12.09 -23.25 -34.87
CA LYS A 10 -11.58 -23.56 -33.53
C LYS A 10 -10.15 -24.04 -33.62
N PHE A 11 -9.40 -23.78 -32.56
CA PHE A 11 -8.11 -24.39 -32.31
C PHE A 11 -8.07 -24.94 -30.88
N ARG A 12 -7.39 -26.06 -30.68
CA ARG A 12 -7.01 -26.56 -29.35
C ARG A 12 -5.66 -27.25 -29.38
N VAL A 13 -4.96 -27.24 -28.26
CA VAL A 13 -3.81 -28.13 -28.00
C VAL A 13 -4.32 -29.43 -27.39
N THR A 14 -3.86 -30.55 -27.90
CA THR A 14 -4.31 -31.91 -27.52
C THR A 14 -3.25 -32.71 -26.76
N ALA A 15 -1.98 -32.29 -26.85
CA ALA A 15 -0.87 -32.79 -26.04
C ALA A 15 0.25 -31.75 -26.09
N ASP A 16 0.99 -31.59 -25.00
CA ASP A 16 2.09 -30.64 -24.87
C ASP A 16 3.25 -31.31 -24.12
N TRP A 17 4.47 -31.15 -24.61
CA TRP A 17 5.69 -31.68 -23.99
C TRP A 17 6.80 -30.61 -23.87
N GLY A 18 6.42 -29.33 -23.84
CA GLY A 18 7.32 -28.20 -23.59
C GLY A 18 7.87 -27.59 -24.87
N ASP A 19 8.73 -28.29 -25.59
CA ASP A 19 9.34 -27.80 -26.84
C ASP A 19 8.49 -28.05 -28.11
N GLY A 20 7.44 -28.86 -27.98
CA GLY A 20 6.46 -29.10 -29.04
C GLY A 20 5.09 -29.51 -28.50
N PHE A 21 4.10 -29.54 -29.39
CA PHE A 21 2.71 -29.85 -29.06
C PHE A 21 1.96 -30.50 -30.23
N ASN A 22 0.84 -31.15 -29.92
CA ASN A 22 -0.15 -31.57 -30.91
C ASN A 22 -1.31 -30.57 -30.95
N GLY A 23 -1.51 -29.89 -32.07
CA GLY A 23 -2.63 -28.98 -32.31
C GLY A 23 -3.76 -29.64 -33.11
N GLU A 24 -4.99 -29.20 -32.87
CA GLU A 24 -6.16 -29.58 -33.67
C GLU A 24 -6.93 -28.33 -34.08
N ILE A 25 -7.26 -28.22 -35.37
CA ILE A 25 -8.11 -27.16 -35.92
C ILE A 25 -9.42 -27.77 -36.43
N CYS A 26 -10.54 -27.14 -36.08
CA CYS A 26 -11.88 -27.52 -36.53
C CYS A 26 -12.55 -26.35 -37.26
N ILE A 27 -12.96 -26.56 -38.50
CA ILE A 27 -13.71 -25.62 -39.34
C ILE A 27 -15.17 -26.04 -39.31
N VAL A 28 -16.06 -25.08 -39.06
CA VAL A 28 -17.51 -25.30 -39.05
C VAL A 28 -18.15 -24.49 -40.18
N ALA A 29 -18.88 -25.15 -41.07
CA ALA A 29 -19.67 -24.46 -42.10
C ALA A 29 -20.87 -23.74 -41.46
N GLY A 30 -21.10 -22.50 -41.90
CA GLY A 30 -22.27 -21.70 -41.52
C GLY A 30 -23.56 -22.18 -42.19
N ASP A 31 -24.52 -21.27 -42.36
CA ASP A 31 -25.78 -21.57 -43.05
C ASP A 31 -25.58 -21.79 -44.57
N ASP A 32 -24.52 -21.20 -45.13
CA ASP A 32 -24.06 -21.46 -46.50
C ASP A 32 -23.04 -22.62 -46.55
N PRO A 33 -23.15 -23.54 -47.54
CA PRO A 33 -22.20 -24.62 -47.70
C PRO A 33 -20.82 -24.08 -48.14
N LEU A 34 -19.76 -24.61 -47.53
CA LEU A 34 -18.39 -24.37 -47.97
C LEU A 34 -18.02 -25.32 -49.12
N ARG A 35 -17.38 -24.81 -50.17
CA ARG A 35 -16.96 -25.58 -51.34
C ARG A 35 -15.51 -25.29 -51.67
N ASP A 36 -14.70 -26.34 -51.77
CA ASP A 36 -13.26 -26.26 -51.99
C ASP A 36 -12.53 -25.37 -50.98
N TRP A 37 -12.93 -25.47 -49.70
CA TRP A 37 -12.52 -24.55 -48.65
C TRP A 37 -10.99 -24.49 -48.49
N SER A 38 -10.52 -23.29 -48.19
CA SER A 38 -9.13 -22.95 -47.88
C SER A 38 -9.08 -22.16 -46.58
N LEU A 39 -8.25 -22.59 -45.63
CA LEU A 39 -8.03 -21.88 -44.38
C LEU A 39 -6.60 -21.34 -44.33
N SER A 40 -6.45 -20.05 -44.11
CA SER A 40 -5.17 -19.40 -43.83
C SER A 40 -5.11 -18.90 -42.38
N PHE A 41 -3.96 -19.02 -41.73
CA PHE A 41 -3.73 -18.52 -40.37
C PHE A 41 -2.25 -18.22 -40.11
N LEU A 42 -1.98 -17.25 -39.24
CA LEU A 42 -0.64 -16.94 -38.75
C LEU A 42 -0.28 -17.94 -37.64
N ALA A 43 0.86 -18.59 -37.77
CA ALA A 43 1.35 -19.59 -36.83
C ALA A 43 2.69 -19.14 -36.22
N PRO A 44 2.77 -18.87 -34.90
CA PRO A 44 4.03 -18.59 -34.22
C PRO A 44 4.91 -19.84 -34.00
N PHE A 45 4.51 -20.98 -34.57
CA PHE A 45 5.13 -22.30 -34.46
C PHE A 45 5.32 -22.91 -35.85
N THR A 46 6.15 -23.95 -35.94
CA THR A 46 6.37 -24.70 -37.19
C THR A 46 5.62 -26.03 -37.15
N ILE A 47 4.81 -26.32 -38.17
CA ILE A 47 4.13 -27.62 -38.28
C ILE A 47 5.10 -28.66 -38.86
N ASP A 48 5.41 -29.69 -38.07
CA ASP A 48 6.32 -30.78 -38.43
C ASP A 48 5.61 -31.91 -39.19
N ALA A 49 4.40 -32.24 -38.75
CA ALA A 49 3.57 -33.28 -39.34
C ALA A 49 2.09 -32.93 -39.21
N MET A 50 1.27 -33.32 -40.18
CA MET A 50 -0.18 -33.10 -40.18
C MET A 50 -0.89 -34.37 -40.63
N TRP A 51 -2.04 -34.69 -40.03
CA TRP A 51 -2.78 -35.91 -40.37
C TRP A 51 -4.28 -35.72 -40.59
N THR A 52 -4.78 -36.58 -41.49
CA THR A 52 -6.17 -37.07 -41.65
C THR A 52 -7.27 -36.19 -42.26
N SER A 53 -7.02 -35.01 -42.87
CA SER A 53 -8.16 -34.23 -43.44
C SER A 53 -7.83 -32.92 -44.18
N ALA A 54 -6.58 -32.49 -44.25
CA ALA A 54 -6.21 -31.27 -44.98
C ALA A 54 -4.82 -31.41 -45.61
N THR A 55 -4.44 -30.50 -46.49
CA THR A 55 -3.08 -30.43 -47.05
C THR A 55 -2.57 -29.00 -46.97
N ILE A 56 -1.35 -28.81 -46.49
CA ILE A 56 -0.67 -27.50 -46.52
C ILE A 56 -0.36 -27.17 -47.98
N THR A 57 -0.80 -26.01 -48.43
CA THR A 57 -0.63 -25.53 -49.81
C THR A 57 0.31 -24.35 -49.93
N SER A 58 0.53 -23.59 -48.85
CA SER A 58 1.48 -22.48 -48.79
C SER A 58 1.94 -22.21 -47.36
N VAL A 59 3.20 -21.79 -47.20
CA VAL A 59 3.78 -21.24 -45.97
C VAL A 59 4.65 -20.04 -46.38
N VAL A 60 4.29 -18.83 -45.94
CA VAL A 60 5.04 -17.58 -46.24
C VAL A 60 5.03 -16.72 -44.98
N ASP A 61 6.20 -16.37 -44.44
CA ASP A 61 6.35 -15.47 -43.29
C ASP A 61 5.34 -15.76 -42.15
N GLN A 62 5.30 -17.01 -41.68
CA GLN A 62 4.40 -17.55 -40.65
C GLN A 62 2.91 -17.69 -41.03
N LEU A 63 2.49 -17.22 -42.21
CA LEU A 63 1.14 -17.48 -42.73
C LEU A 63 1.09 -18.88 -43.37
N ILE A 64 0.35 -19.79 -42.74
CA ILE A 64 0.10 -21.15 -43.22
C ILE A 64 -1.26 -21.16 -43.93
N THR A 65 -1.33 -21.78 -45.12
CA THR A 65 -2.60 -22.03 -45.82
C THR A 65 -2.80 -23.52 -46.04
N VAL A 66 -3.94 -24.04 -45.58
CA VAL A 66 -4.36 -25.43 -45.72
C VAL A 66 -5.65 -25.53 -46.55
N ARG A 67 -5.84 -26.65 -47.25
CA ARG A 67 -7.07 -26.94 -48.00
C ARG A 67 -7.63 -28.31 -47.66
N GLY A 68 -8.95 -28.44 -47.77
CA GLY A 68 -9.63 -29.73 -47.68
C GLY A 68 -9.17 -30.70 -48.77
N VAL A 69 -9.19 -32.00 -48.45
CA VAL A 69 -8.87 -33.09 -49.37
C VAL A 69 -10.15 -33.62 -50.05
N GLU A 70 -10.02 -34.51 -51.04
CA GLU A 70 -11.10 -34.94 -51.95
C GLU A 70 -12.42 -35.34 -51.26
N TRP A 71 -12.37 -35.84 -50.02
CA TRP A 71 -13.57 -36.31 -49.31
C TRP A 71 -14.15 -35.32 -48.29
N ASN A 72 -13.49 -34.18 -48.00
CA ASN A 72 -13.99 -33.16 -47.08
C ASN A 72 -13.82 -31.72 -47.56
N HIS A 73 -13.34 -31.51 -48.79
CA HIS A 73 -13.22 -30.20 -49.42
C HIS A 73 -14.57 -29.48 -49.61
N SER A 74 -15.70 -30.18 -49.49
CA SER A 74 -17.03 -29.58 -49.46
C SER A 74 -17.76 -29.92 -48.15
N LEU A 75 -18.29 -28.92 -47.47
CA LEU A 75 -19.04 -29.05 -46.23
C LEU A 75 -20.46 -28.50 -46.42
N ALA A 76 -21.48 -29.32 -46.18
CA ALA A 76 -22.86 -28.86 -46.10
C ALA A 76 -23.07 -27.97 -44.86
N PRO A 77 -24.17 -27.19 -44.79
CA PRO A 77 -24.44 -26.32 -43.64
C PRO A 77 -24.36 -27.08 -42.31
N GLY A 78 -23.61 -26.54 -41.35
CA GLY A 78 -23.36 -27.15 -40.05
C GLY A 78 -22.41 -28.35 -40.03
N GLN A 79 -21.86 -28.79 -41.17
CA GLN A 79 -20.81 -29.82 -41.19
C GLN A 79 -19.45 -29.27 -40.76
N VAL A 80 -18.62 -30.17 -40.26
CA VAL A 80 -17.28 -29.84 -39.73
C VAL A 80 -16.18 -30.54 -40.51
N ALA A 81 -15.05 -29.86 -40.67
CA ALA A 81 -13.78 -30.47 -41.04
C ALA A 81 -12.77 -30.25 -39.92
N THR A 82 -12.16 -31.31 -39.43
CA THR A 82 -11.15 -31.23 -38.36
C THR A 82 -9.85 -31.83 -38.84
N PHE A 83 -8.73 -31.13 -38.68
CA PHE A 83 -7.38 -31.64 -38.95
C PHE A 83 -6.46 -31.43 -37.75
N GLY A 84 -5.56 -32.39 -37.54
CA GLY A 84 -4.58 -32.36 -36.46
C GLY A 84 -3.16 -32.27 -36.98
N PHE A 85 -2.25 -31.72 -36.17
CA PHE A 85 -0.84 -31.58 -36.47
C PHE A 85 0.05 -31.69 -35.24
N THR A 86 1.31 -32.06 -35.44
CA THR A 86 2.41 -31.89 -34.49
C THR A 86 3.21 -30.66 -34.89
N ALA A 87 3.54 -29.80 -33.93
CA ALA A 87 4.30 -28.58 -34.16
C ALA A 87 5.39 -28.35 -33.11
N ALA A 88 6.49 -27.73 -33.53
CA ALA A 88 7.55 -27.22 -32.67
C ALA A 88 7.32 -25.73 -32.37
N ARG A 89 7.46 -25.32 -31.11
CA ARG A 89 7.26 -23.92 -30.71
C ARG A 89 8.35 -23.00 -31.30
N GLY A 90 7.96 -21.80 -31.71
CA GLY A 90 8.89 -20.76 -32.14
C GLY A 90 9.50 -19.99 -30.96
N ALA A 91 10.36 -19.01 -31.27
CA ALA A 91 11.09 -18.23 -30.25
C ALA A 91 10.20 -17.46 -29.26
N SER A 92 8.91 -17.26 -29.56
CA SER A 92 7.95 -16.61 -28.65
C SER A 92 7.34 -17.55 -27.61
N GLY A 93 7.56 -18.88 -27.69
CA GLY A 93 6.99 -19.86 -26.76
C GLY A 93 5.47 -20.07 -26.86
N THR A 94 4.77 -19.33 -27.73
CA THR A 94 3.30 -19.42 -27.88
C THR A 94 2.88 -20.55 -28.84
N ASP A 95 1.76 -21.21 -28.55
CA ASP A 95 1.13 -22.27 -29.36
C ASP A 95 -0.19 -21.82 -30.02
N MET A 96 -0.56 -20.55 -29.87
CA MET A 96 -1.82 -20.00 -30.37
C MET A 96 -1.68 -19.40 -31.78
N PRO A 97 -2.38 -19.95 -32.80
CA PRO A 97 -2.49 -19.33 -34.11
C PRO A 97 -3.40 -18.09 -34.08
N ALA A 98 -3.15 -17.14 -34.97
CA ALA A 98 -3.90 -15.88 -35.10
C ALA A 98 -4.40 -15.65 -36.53
N GLY A 99 -5.39 -14.76 -36.68
CA GLY A 99 -5.84 -14.28 -37.99
C GLY A 99 -6.32 -15.39 -38.92
N PHE A 100 -7.42 -16.07 -38.59
CA PHE A 100 -8.02 -17.08 -39.44
C PHE A 100 -8.77 -16.45 -40.62
N PHE A 101 -8.49 -16.92 -41.83
CA PHE A 101 -9.18 -16.55 -43.05
C PHE A 101 -9.69 -17.79 -43.76
N LEU A 102 -11.02 -17.94 -43.86
CA LEU A 102 -11.67 -19.01 -44.60
C LEU A 102 -12.08 -18.49 -45.98
N ASP A 103 -11.56 -19.10 -47.04
CA ASP A 103 -11.72 -18.67 -48.43
C ASP A 103 -11.38 -17.18 -48.66
N GLY A 104 -10.42 -16.68 -47.87
CA GLY A 104 -9.97 -15.28 -47.92
C GLY A 104 -10.85 -14.30 -47.12
N VAL A 105 -11.90 -14.79 -46.45
CA VAL A 105 -12.74 -14.00 -45.54
C VAL A 105 -12.28 -14.23 -44.10
N ALA A 106 -12.07 -13.17 -43.35
CA ALA A 106 -11.72 -13.29 -41.93
C ALA A 106 -12.86 -13.99 -41.18
N VAL A 107 -12.51 -14.98 -40.37
CA VAL A 107 -13.43 -15.72 -39.50
C VAL A 107 -12.90 -15.67 -38.07
N SER A 108 -13.68 -15.14 -37.13
CA SER A 108 -13.31 -15.06 -35.71
C SER A 108 -13.92 -16.22 -34.92
N ALA A 109 -13.18 -16.74 -33.95
CA ALA A 109 -13.79 -17.35 -32.78
C ALA A 109 -14.20 -16.21 -31.83
N PRO A 110 -15.28 -16.35 -31.04
CA PRO A 110 -15.62 -15.36 -30.02
C PRO A 110 -14.44 -15.15 -29.08
N ALA A 111 -14.10 -13.91 -28.79
CA ALA A 111 -13.19 -13.56 -27.72
C ALA A 111 -13.91 -13.61 -26.36
N ILE A 112 -13.24 -14.13 -25.33
CA ILE A 112 -13.72 -14.18 -23.95
C ILE A 112 -12.97 -13.18 -23.06
N SER A 113 -13.67 -12.51 -22.16
CA SER A 113 -13.12 -11.58 -21.17
C SER A 113 -13.76 -11.79 -19.80
N VAL A 114 -13.03 -11.53 -18.72
CA VAL A 114 -13.56 -11.40 -17.36
C VAL A 114 -13.45 -9.94 -16.90
N ALA A 115 -14.46 -9.42 -16.20
CA ALA A 115 -14.45 -8.05 -15.69
C ALA A 115 -14.15 -8.02 -14.18
N ASP A 116 -13.41 -7.01 -13.75
CA ASP A 116 -13.18 -6.70 -12.34
C ASP A 116 -14.49 -6.56 -11.56
N ALA A 117 -14.44 -6.90 -10.28
CA ALA A 117 -15.58 -6.85 -9.39
C ALA A 117 -15.18 -6.27 -8.04
N LYS A 118 -16.09 -5.52 -7.41
CA LYS A 118 -15.90 -5.04 -6.04
C LYS A 118 -17.16 -5.16 -5.22
N VAL A 119 -17.01 -5.40 -3.92
CA VAL A 119 -18.12 -5.45 -2.97
C VAL A 119 -17.64 -5.10 -1.57
N SER A 120 -18.56 -4.66 -0.72
CA SER A 120 -18.31 -4.54 0.72
C SER A 120 -18.14 -5.91 1.35
N GLU A 121 -17.24 -6.01 2.32
CA GLU A 121 -16.98 -7.21 3.09
C GLU A 121 -18.24 -7.74 3.80
N ALA A 122 -19.14 -6.86 4.24
CA ALA A 122 -20.50 -7.21 4.68
C ALA A 122 -21.35 -8.08 3.72
N ALA A 123 -20.96 -8.22 2.45
CA ALA A 123 -21.66 -9.06 1.50
C ALA A 123 -21.20 -10.51 1.57
N ASP A 124 -22.15 -11.45 1.48
CA ASP A 124 -21.84 -12.88 1.49
C ASP A 124 -20.93 -13.35 0.33
N SER A 125 -20.83 -12.58 -0.77
CA SER A 125 -20.08 -12.99 -1.95
C SER A 125 -19.77 -11.85 -2.93
N LEU A 126 -18.71 -12.04 -3.71
CA LEU A 126 -18.31 -11.21 -4.85
C LEU A 126 -18.56 -11.95 -6.18
N SER A 127 -19.17 -11.29 -7.17
CA SER A 127 -19.49 -11.90 -8.47
C SER A 127 -18.74 -11.26 -9.64
N PHE A 128 -17.99 -12.08 -10.37
CA PHE A 128 -17.28 -11.72 -11.60
C PHE A 128 -18.12 -12.07 -12.83
N THR A 129 -18.15 -11.17 -13.81
CA THR A 129 -18.86 -11.41 -15.09
C THR A 129 -17.87 -11.83 -16.17
N ILE A 130 -18.07 -13.00 -16.74
CA ILE A 130 -17.31 -13.50 -17.90
C ILE A 130 -18.18 -13.36 -19.15
N SER A 131 -17.65 -12.73 -20.20
CA SER A 131 -18.39 -12.37 -21.42
C SER A 131 -17.74 -12.89 -22.69
N LEU A 132 -18.56 -13.24 -23.68
CA LEU A 132 -18.16 -13.45 -25.07
C LEU A 132 -18.46 -12.20 -25.89
N SER A 133 -17.52 -11.81 -26.74
CA SER A 133 -17.67 -10.70 -27.71
C SER A 133 -18.81 -10.91 -28.71
N GLU A 134 -19.18 -12.16 -28.99
CA GLU A 134 -20.32 -12.54 -29.82
C GLU A 134 -20.88 -13.91 -29.42
N ALA A 135 -22.14 -14.19 -29.78
CA ALA A 135 -22.79 -15.45 -29.43
C ALA A 135 -22.22 -16.62 -30.26
N SER A 136 -21.89 -17.72 -29.58
CA SER A 136 -21.42 -18.95 -30.24
C SER A 136 -22.57 -19.90 -30.57
N SER A 137 -22.50 -20.65 -31.68
CA SER A 137 -23.53 -21.64 -32.08
C SER A 137 -23.38 -23.01 -31.39
N ILE A 138 -22.38 -23.13 -30.54
CA ILE A 138 -21.92 -24.34 -29.85
C ILE A 138 -21.52 -23.97 -28.42
N PRO A 139 -21.37 -24.94 -27.52
CA PRO A 139 -20.84 -24.64 -26.20
C PRO A 139 -19.42 -24.07 -26.27
N VAL A 140 -19.17 -23.01 -25.49
CA VAL A 140 -17.82 -22.47 -25.20
C VAL A 140 -17.52 -22.74 -23.73
N SER A 141 -16.31 -23.18 -23.41
CA SER A 141 -15.91 -23.38 -22.01
C SER A 141 -14.59 -22.68 -21.69
N VAL A 142 -14.44 -22.25 -20.45
CA VAL A 142 -13.21 -21.66 -19.92
C VAL A 142 -13.03 -22.10 -18.47
N ASP A 143 -11.81 -22.44 -18.09
CA ASP A 143 -11.48 -22.69 -16.69
C ASP A 143 -11.15 -21.36 -16.01
N TRP A 144 -11.52 -21.23 -14.74
CA TRP A 144 -11.19 -20.09 -13.91
C TRP A 144 -10.60 -20.55 -12.58
N LYS A 145 -9.74 -19.72 -11.99
CA LYS A 145 -9.15 -19.96 -10.66
C LYS A 145 -8.86 -18.63 -9.97
N THR A 146 -9.09 -18.55 -8.67
CA THR A 146 -8.66 -17.41 -7.84
C THR A 146 -7.20 -17.51 -7.43
N ALA A 147 -6.55 -16.36 -7.23
CA ALA A 147 -5.23 -16.27 -6.62
C ALA A 147 -5.20 -15.08 -5.65
N ASP A 148 -4.50 -15.27 -4.53
CA ASP A 148 -4.43 -14.28 -3.45
C ASP A 148 -3.75 -12.99 -3.91
N GLY A 149 -4.15 -11.88 -3.30
CA GLY A 149 -3.52 -10.57 -3.46
C GLY A 149 -3.15 -10.00 -2.10
N THR A 150 -3.83 -8.94 -1.67
CA THR A 150 -3.85 -8.55 -0.26
C THR A 150 -4.90 -9.34 0.53
N ALA A 151 -6.03 -9.69 -0.09
CA ALA A 151 -7.01 -10.63 0.43
C ALA A 151 -6.50 -12.07 0.23
N MET A 152 -6.55 -12.85 1.29
CA MET A 152 -6.10 -14.23 1.42
C MET A 152 -7.29 -15.22 1.44
N ALA A 153 -7.18 -16.28 0.65
CA ALA A 153 -8.16 -17.34 0.68
C ALA A 153 -8.25 -18.03 2.05
N GLY A 154 -9.46 -18.15 2.59
CA GLY A 154 -9.74 -18.75 3.90
C GLY A 154 -9.68 -17.76 5.06
N ALA A 155 -9.19 -16.54 4.83
CA ALA A 155 -9.35 -15.40 5.74
C ALA A 155 -10.49 -14.52 5.23
N ASP A 156 -10.38 -14.01 4.00
CA ASP A 156 -11.25 -12.90 3.51
C ASP A 156 -12.18 -13.36 2.39
N TYR A 157 -11.79 -14.42 1.67
CA TYR A 157 -12.61 -15.04 0.62
C TYR A 157 -12.43 -16.55 0.51
N GLU A 158 -13.38 -17.25 -0.08
CA GLU A 158 -13.26 -18.68 -0.37
C GLU A 158 -12.47 -18.92 -1.66
N ALA A 159 -11.35 -19.64 -1.60
CA ALA A 159 -10.63 -20.05 -2.81
C ALA A 159 -11.56 -20.77 -3.80
N GLY A 160 -11.56 -20.32 -5.04
CA GLY A 160 -12.44 -20.84 -6.09
C GLY A 160 -11.69 -21.31 -7.31
N PHE A 161 -12.16 -22.40 -7.91
CA PHE A 161 -11.80 -22.79 -9.27
C PHE A 161 -12.93 -23.57 -9.93
N GLY A 162 -12.96 -23.60 -11.25
CA GLY A 162 -13.93 -24.41 -11.98
C GLY A 162 -13.94 -24.14 -13.47
N THR A 163 -14.94 -24.69 -14.14
CA THR A 163 -15.16 -24.48 -15.58
C THR A 163 -16.51 -23.80 -15.80
N VAL A 164 -16.50 -22.66 -16.47
CA VAL A 164 -17.72 -22.00 -16.96
C VAL A 164 -18.03 -22.52 -18.35
N VAL A 165 -19.31 -22.82 -18.62
CA VAL A 165 -19.79 -23.27 -19.93
C VAL A 165 -20.89 -22.34 -20.44
N PHE A 166 -20.65 -21.66 -21.55
CA PHE A 166 -21.65 -20.93 -22.31
C PHE A 166 -22.39 -21.92 -23.20
N ALA A 167 -23.71 -22.03 -23.06
CA ALA A 167 -24.54 -22.76 -24.01
C ALA A 167 -24.60 -22.01 -25.35
N PRO A 168 -24.96 -22.68 -26.46
CA PRO A 168 -25.18 -22.00 -27.74
C PRO A 168 -26.12 -20.80 -27.59
N GLY A 169 -25.70 -19.64 -28.10
CA GLY A 169 -26.44 -18.38 -28.04
C GLY A 169 -26.22 -17.54 -26.78
N GLN A 170 -25.51 -18.03 -25.76
CA GLN A 170 -25.16 -17.25 -24.57
C GLN A 170 -23.90 -16.41 -24.78
N THR A 171 -23.87 -15.21 -24.22
CA THR A 171 -22.71 -14.29 -24.29
C THR A 171 -22.22 -13.83 -22.93
N SER A 172 -22.86 -14.22 -21.82
CA SER A 172 -22.44 -13.83 -20.47
C SER A 172 -22.73 -14.95 -19.47
N GLN A 173 -21.81 -15.13 -18.53
CA GLN A 173 -21.89 -16.04 -17.38
C GLN A 173 -21.26 -15.34 -16.18
N THR A 174 -21.62 -15.78 -14.96
CA THR A 174 -21.07 -15.22 -13.72
C THR A 174 -20.40 -16.30 -12.89
N VAL A 175 -19.28 -15.93 -12.27
CA VAL A 175 -18.62 -16.71 -11.21
C VAL A 175 -18.81 -15.95 -9.91
N THR A 176 -19.27 -16.65 -8.87
CA THR A 176 -19.46 -16.08 -7.54
C THR A 176 -18.45 -16.69 -6.58
N ILE A 177 -17.76 -15.84 -5.85
CA ILE A 177 -16.75 -16.18 -4.85
C ILE A 177 -17.32 -15.81 -3.49
N GLY A 178 -17.36 -16.76 -2.55
CA GLY A 178 -17.81 -16.48 -1.18
C GLY A 178 -16.84 -15.52 -0.50
N LEU A 179 -17.35 -14.55 0.25
CA LEU A 179 -16.54 -13.75 1.15
C LEU A 179 -16.62 -14.34 2.55
N LEU A 180 -15.62 -14.04 3.36
CA LEU A 180 -15.52 -14.46 4.75
C LEU A 180 -15.41 -13.20 5.62
N PRO A 181 -16.54 -12.49 5.85
CA PRO A 181 -16.53 -11.23 6.58
C PRO A 181 -16.09 -11.49 8.02
N ASP A 182 -15.26 -10.61 8.59
CA ASP A 182 -14.98 -10.64 10.01
C ASP A 182 -15.34 -9.36 10.79
N ALA A 183 -14.54 -8.98 11.79
CA ALA A 183 -14.74 -7.79 12.61
C ALA A 183 -13.44 -6.98 12.77
N VAL A 184 -12.40 -7.33 12.02
CA VAL A 184 -11.05 -6.81 12.10
C VAL A 184 -10.87 -5.78 10.99
N PRO A 185 -10.47 -4.55 11.32
CA PRO A 185 -10.20 -3.53 10.31
C PRO A 185 -8.89 -3.87 9.60
N GLU A 186 -9.02 -4.40 8.38
CA GLU A 186 -7.89 -4.87 7.57
C GLU A 186 -7.62 -3.94 6.37
N GLY A 187 -8.51 -2.95 6.16
CA GLY A 187 -8.44 -2.02 5.03
C GLY A 187 -8.91 -2.67 3.73
N ARG A 188 -8.78 -1.95 2.61
CA ARG A 188 -9.18 -2.49 1.32
C ARG A 188 -8.26 -3.63 0.91
N GLU A 189 -8.87 -4.77 0.58
CA GLU A 189 -8.14 -5.94 0.15
C GLU A 189 -8.51 -6.38 -1.26
N THR A 190 -7.59 -7.09 -1.92
CA THR A 190 -7.75 -7.52 -3.31
C THR A 190 -7.30 -8.95 -3.51
N PHE A 191 -7.99 -9.67 -4.38
CA PHE A 191 -7.55 -10.96 -4.92
C PHE A 191 -7.82 -10.98 -6.43
N SER A 192 -7.34 -11.99 -7.14
CA SER A 192 -7.48 -12.06 -8.61
C SER A 192 -8.22 -13.31 -9.05
N ILE A 193 -8.85 -13.25 -10.23
CA ILE A 193 -9.38 -14.41 -10.96
C ILE A 193 -8.70 -14.52 -12.32
N GLY A 194 -8.12 -15.68 -12.60
CA GLY A 194 -7.44 -15.99 -13.85
C GLY A 194 -8.22 -16.99 -14.71
N LEU A 195 -8.31 -16.73 -16.02
CA LEU A 195 -8.91 -17.61 -17.02
C LEU A 195 -7.85 -18.48 -17.72
N SER A 196 -8.18 -19.76 -17.97
CA SER A 196 -7.30 -20.71 -18.66
C SER A 196 -8.08 -21.78 -19.44
N ASN A 197 -7.38 -22.65 -20.17
CA ASN A 197 -7.93 -23.81 -20.87
C ASN A 197 -9.19 -23.53 -21.72
N VAL A 198 -9.24 -22.37 -22.38
CA VAL A 198 -10.40 -21.97 -23.18
C VAL A 198 -10.65 -22.95 -24.35
N ASN A 199 -11.91 -23.31 -24.59
CA ASN A 199 -12.34 -24.15 -25.69
C ASN A 199 -13.50 -23.49 -26.44
N GLY A 200 -13.31 -23.27 -27.75
CA GLY A 200 -14.32 -22.66 -28.62
C GLY A 200 -14.29 -21.12 -28.65
N ALA A 201 -13.29 -20.50 -28.02
CA ALA A 201 -13.06 -19.05 -27.96
C ALA A 201 -11.56 -18.74 -27.83
N SER A 202 -11.18 -17.46 -27.91
CA SER A 202 -9.83 -16.96 -27.56
C SER A 202 -9.91 -16.02 -26.35
N ILE A 203 -8.94 -16.04 -25.44
CA ILE A 203 -8.91 -15.10 -24.30
C ILE A 203 -8.45 -13.72 -24.80
N ALA A 204 -9.30 -12.71 -24.65
CA ALA A 204 -8.94 -11.30 -24.87
C ALA A 204 -8.53 -10.62 -23.56
N ASP A 205 -9.23 -10.92 -22.48
CA ASP A 205 -8.85 -10.52 -21.13
C ASP A 205 -9.01 -11.71 -20.17
N GLY A 206 -7.89 -12.17 -19.62
CA GLY A 206 -7.83 -13.40 -18.85
C GLY A 206 -7.68 -13.18 -17.37
N GLN A 207 -7.68 -11.94 -16.89
CA GLN A 207 -7.45 -11.59 -15.49
C GLN A 207 -8.48 -10.56 -15.06
N ALA A 208 -8.99 -10.71 -13.84
CA ALA A 208 -9.78 -9.67 -13.20
C ALA A 208 -9.42 -9.58 -11.72
N ILE A 209 -9.53 -8.38 -11.17
CA ILE A 209 -9.31 -8.08 -9.76
C ILE A 209 -10.65 -8.06 -9.04
N GLY A 210 -10.71 -8.81 -7.93
CA GLY A 210 -11.74 -8.73 -6.93
C GLY A 210 -11.29 -7.80 -5.82
N THR A 211 -12.11 -6.81 -5.46
CA THR A 211 -11.86 -5.92 -4.33
C THR A 211 -12.88 -6.16 -3.24
N ILE A 212 -12.39 -6.42 -2.03
CA ILE A 212 -13.14 -6.48 -0.79
C ILE A 212 -12.96 -5.12 -0.09
N MET A 213 -14.06 -4.44 0.15
CA MET A 213 -14.08 -3.16 0.84
C MET A 213 -14.43 -3.41 2.31
N ASP A 214 -13.44 -3.32 3.18
CA ASP A 214 -13.53 -3.46 4.64
C ASP A 214 -14.67 -2.60 5.20
N ASP A 215 -15.53 -3.21 6.03
CA ASP A 215 -16.61 -2.55 6.75
C ASP A 215 -16.38 -2.44 8.27
N ASP A 216 -15.22 -2.89 8.74
CA ASP A 216 -14.81 -2.89 10.14
C ASP A 216 -13.97 -1.67 10.52
N VAL A 217 -14.01 -1.31 11.81
CA VAL A 217 -13.43 -0.05 12.32
C VAL A 217 -12.43 -0.26 13.45
N GLY A 218 -11.24 0.33 13.30
CA GLY A 218 -10.22 0.40 14.35
C GLY A 218 -10.76 1.20 15.52
N ALA A 219 -10.57 0.70 16.74
CA ALA A 219 -11.02 1.39 17.94
C ALA A 219 -10.30 2.74 18.10
N ASN A 220 -10.92 3.82 17.62
CA ASN A 220 -10.71 5.19 18.08
C ASN A 220 -12.00 6.01 17.98
N ASN A 221 -12.22 6.86 18.97
CA ASN A 221 -13.51 7.47 19.34
C ASN A 221 -14.19 8.31 18.24
N GLY A 222 -15.45 7.99 17.95
CA GLY A 222 -16.45 8.94 17.43
C GLY A 222 -16.67 8.89 15.91
N ALA A 223 -17.93 8.78 15.50
CA ALA A 223 -18.34 9.04 14.13
C ALA A 223 -17.84 10.43 13.68
N VAL A 224 -17.33 10.55 12.45
CA VAL A 224 -16.78 11.83 12.00
C VAL A 224 -17.88 12.75 11.54
N GLY A 225 -18.21 13.70 12.41
CA GLY A 225 -19.08 14.82 12.10
C GLY A 225 -18.34 15.95 11.37
N PHE A 226 -19.04 17.06 11.20
CA PHE A 226 -18.46 18.23 10.56
C PHE A 226 -17.38 18.90 11.44
N ILE A 227 -16.33 19.42 10.80
CA ILE A 227 -15.29 20.21 11.48
C ILE A 227 -15.76 21.66 11.60
N SER A 228 -15.46 22.28 12.73
CA SER A 228 -15.69 23.71 12.98
C SER A 228 -14.43 24.39 13.53
N THR A 229 -14.50 25.68 13.83
CA THR A 229 -13.35 26.42 14.38
C THR A 229 -13.58 26.88 15.82
N SER A 230 -12.54 26.86 16.64
CA SER A 230 -12.55 27.37 18.01
C SER A 230 -11.26 28.13 18.31
N GLY A 231 -11.34 29.46 18.41
CA GLY A 231 -10.15 30.31 18.42
C GLY A 231 -9.32 30.10 17.15
N ASN A 232 -8.06 29.72 17.30
CA ASN A 232 -7.16 29.38 16.21
C ASN A 232 -7.13 27.88 15.84
N GLN A 233 -8.00 27.05 16.43
CA GLN A 233 -8.00 25.60 16.22
C GLN A 233 -9.13 25.14 15.29
N PHE A 234 -8.87 24.10 14.50
CA PHE A 234 -9.92 23.25 13.96
C PHE A 234 -10.40 22.30 15.07
N VAL A 235 -11.69 22.06 15.16
CA VAL A 235 -12.27 21.15 16.15
C VAL A 235 -13.35 20.26 15.57
N ASP A 236 -13.42 19.02 16.06
CA ASP A 236 -14.52 18.11 15.74
C ASP A 236 -15.81 18.49 16.48
N GLU A 237 -16.87 17.71 16.30
CA GLU A 237 -18.14 17.91 17.01
C GLU A 237 -18.05 17.70 18.53
N ALA A 238 -17.02 16.99 19.01
CA ALA A 238 -16.73 16.82 20.44
C ALA A 238 -15.90 18.00 21.01
N GLY A 239 -15.40 18.90 20.16
CA GLY A 239 -14.55 20.02 20.54
C GLY A 239 -13.07 19.66 20.66
N GLN A 240 -12.64 18.48 20.21
CA GLN A 240 -11.24 18.06 20.20
C GLN A 240 -10.49 18.77 19.08
N THR A 241 -9.28 19.24 19.36
CA THR A 241 -8.43 19.93 18.39
C THR A 241 -7.94 18.98 17.31
N ILE A 242 -8.02 19.43 16.05
CA ILE A 242 -7.60 18.69 14.85
C ILE A 242 -6.51 19.49 14.13
N ARG A 243 -5.58 18.77 13.50
CA ARG A 243 -4.65 19.32 12.50
C ARG A 243 -4.91 18.68 11.14
N LEU A 244 -5.06 19.51 10.11
CA LEU A 244 -5.10 19.02 8.73
C LEU A 244 -3.66 18.97 8.18
N GLY A 245 -3.24 17.78 7.77
CA GLY A 245 -2.04 17.53 6.99
C GLY A 245 -2.45 17.09 5.60
N ALA A 246 -2.64 18.06 4.71
CA ALA A 246 -3.22 17.83 3.41
C ALA A 246 -2.18 17.79 2.28
N VAL A 247 -2.59 17.26 1.13
CA VAL A 247 -1.83 17.35 -0.11
C VAL A 247 -2.72 17.92 -1.22
N ASN A 248 -2.15 18.78 -2.08
CA ASN A 248 -2.84 19.27 -3.27
C ASN A 248 -2.76 18.22 -4.38
N TRP A 249 -3.91 17.78 -4.91
CA TRP A 249 -3.98 16.91 -6.09
C TRP A 249 -4.66 17.65 -7.24
N TYR A 250 -3.86 18.37 -8.02
CA TYR A 250 -4.36 19.26 -9.07
C TYR A 250 -4.60 18.51 -10.39
N GLY A 251 -5.30 19.17 -11.31
CA GLY A 251 -5.56 18.71 -12.69
C GLY A 251 -6.96 19.06 -13.17
N MET A 252 -7.94 19.09 -12.27
CA MET A 252 -9.35 19.35 -12.60
C MET A 252 -9.62 20.83 -12.92
N GLU A 253 -8.77 21.74 -12.46
CA GLU A 253 -8.72 23.15 -12.84
C GLU A 253 -8.07 23.40 -14.20
N THR A 254 -7.34 22.43 -14.73
CA THR A 254 -6.66 22.53 -16.02
C THR A 254 -7.57 22.10 -17.15
N THR A 255 -7.10 22.26 -18.40
CA THR A 255 -7.78 21.74 -19.61
C THR A 255 -7.89 20.21 -19.67
N ARG A 256 -7.38 19.51 -18.65
CA ARG A 256 -7.52 18.06 -18.48
C ARG A 256 -8.81 17.66 -17.78
N PHE A 257 -9.38 18.56 -16.97
CA PHE A 257 -10.67 18.40 -16.28
C PHE A 257 -10.80 17.16 -15.36
N ALA A 258 -9.68 16.58 -14.94
CA ALA A 258 -9.59 15.57 -13.89
C ALA A 258 -8.19 15.64 -13.25
N PRO A 259 -8.00 15.15 -12.01
CA PRO A 259 -6.69 15.13 -11.37
C PRO A 259 -5.64 14.44 -12.25
N ASP A 260 -4.39 14.90 -12.20
CA ASP A 260 -3.34 14.30 -13.02
C ASP A 260 -2.81 12.97 -12.46
N GLY A 261 -2.16 12.21 -13.35
CA GLY A 261 -1.60 10.89 -13.06
C GLY A 261 -2.57 9.74 -13.34
N LEU A 262 -3.83 10.02 -13.68
CA LEU A 262 -4.86 9.01 -13.99
C LEU A 262 -4.65 8.29 -15.34
N ASP A 263 -3.71 8.75 -16.14
CA ASP A 263 -3.20 8.04 -17.31
C ASP A 263 -2.14 6.98 -16.94
N GLN A 264 -1.48 7.15 -15.77
CA GLN A 264 -0.39 6.30 -15.27
C GLN A 264 -0.81 5.33 -14.15
N ARG A 265 -1.81 5.70 -13.32
CA ARG A 265 -2.21 4.95 -12.12
C ARG A 265 -3.73 4.87 -11.96
N ASN A 266 -4.16 3.92 -11.14
CA ASN A 266 -5.53 3.91 -10.64
C ASN A 266 -5.73 5.06 -9.61
N TRP A 267 -6.89 5.71 -9.65
CA TRP A 267 -7.20 6.86 -8.80
C TRP A 267 -7.35 6.51 -7.32
N MET A 268 -7.83 5.29 -6.99
CA MET A 268 -7.92 4.81 -5.61
C MET A 268 -6.53 4.52 -5.06
N ASP A 269 -5.66 3.83 -5.83
CA ASP A 269 -4.27 3.56 -5.41
C ASP A 269 -3.49 4.85 -5.11
N MET A 270 -3.77 5.95 -5.83
CA MET A 270 -3.18 7.26 -5.55
C MET A 270 -3.61 7.76 -4.17
N MET A 271 -4.91 7.70 -3.87
CA MET A 271 -5.47 8.16 -2.59
C MET A 271 -5.05 7.27 -1.42
N ASP A 272 -4.99 5.95 -1.62
CA ASP A 272 -4.48 5.00 -0.62
C ASP A 272 -3.02 5.33 -0.27
N GLN A 273 -2.18 5.58 -1.28
CA GLN A 273 -0.79 5.96 -1.08
C GLN A 273 -0.66 7.31 -0.35
N MET A 274 -1.52 8.30 -0.64
CA MET A 274 -1.57 9.55 0.13
C MET A 274 -1.88 9.26 1.60
N ALA A 275 -2.89 8.44 1.88
CA ALA A 275 -3.27 8.09 3.24
C ALA A 275 -2.13 7.33 3.96
N GLU A 276 -1.49 6.36 3.30
CA GLU A 276 -0.35 5.55 3.82
C GLU A 276 0.84 6.42 4.21
N LEU A 277 1.09 7.48 3.45
CA LEU A 277 2.15 8.45 3.74
C LEU A 277 1.79 9.45 4.85
N GLY A 278 0.59 9.34 5.44
CA GLY A 278 0.16 10.14 6.59
C GLY A 278 -0.59 11.43 6.26
N PHE A 279 -1.01 11.63 5.00
CA PHE A 279 -1.92 12.72 4.66
C PHE A 279 -3.34 12.35 5.10
N ASN A 280 -4.03 13.29 5.75
CA ASN A 280 -5.42 13.08 6.22
C ASN A 280 -6.45 13.91 5.44
N ALA A 281 -6.01 14.72 4.48
CA ALA A 281 -6.89 15.51 3.63
C ALA A 281 -6.30 15.76 2.22
N ILE A 282 -7.18 16.05 1.27
CA ILE A 282 -6.84 16.47 -0.10
C ILE A 282 -7.40 17.87 -0.30
N ARG A 283 -6.55 18.83 -0.71
CA ARG A 283 -7.04 20.07 -1.35
C ARG A 283 -7.18 19.76 -2.84
N LEU A 284 -8.39 19.94 -3.36
CA LEU A 284 -8.77 19.53 -4.72
C LEU A 284 -9.09 20.77 -5.58
N PRO A 285 -8.08 21.31 -6.29
CA PRO A 285 -8.27 22.38 -7.26
C PRO A 285 -9.25 22.00 -8.38
N PHE A 286 -10.19 22.90 -8.70
CA PHE A 286 -11.08 22.78 -9.85
C PHE A 286 -11.32 24.13 -10.54
N SER A 287 -11.86 24.10 -11.76
CA SER A 287 -12.29 25.29 -12.48
C SER A 287 -13.82 25.37 -12.59
N SER A 288 -14.38 26.58 -12.65
CA SER A 288 -15.81 26.77 -12.97
C SER A 288 -16.17 26.11 -14.31
N GLN A 289 -15.27 26.12 -15.29
CA GLN A 289 -15.44 25.39 -16.55
C GLN A 289 -15.62 23.88 -16.36
N ALA A 290 -14.86 23.25 -15.47
CA ALA A 290 -15.00 21.82 -15.18
C ALA A 290 -16.40 21.50 -14.61
N LEU A 291 -16.96 22.39 -13.79
CA LEU A 291 -18.30 22.22 -13.21
C LEU A 291 -19.43 22.36 -14.23
N ALA A 292 -19.23 23.16 -15.29
CA ALA A 292 -20.23 23.31 -16.34
C ALA A 292 -20.54 21.99 -17.07
N GLY A 293 -19.60 21.03 -17.05
CA GLY A 293 -19.78 19.68 -17.57
C GLY A 293 -19.91 19.60 -19.10
N GLU A 294 -19.57 20.67 -19.82
CA GLU A 294 -19.55 20.69 -21.29
C GLU A 294 -18.31 20.00 -21.85
N ASP A 295 -17.19 20.07 -21.13
CA ASP A 295 -15.93 19.43 -21.46
C ASP A 295 -15.70 18.16 -20.63
N MET A 296 -15.17 17.12 -21.27
CA MET A 296 -14.92 15.83 -20.65
C MET A 296 -13.43 15.65 -20.28
N PRO A 297 -13.11 14.86 -19.24
CA PRO A 297 -11.74 14.54 -18.86
C PRO A 297 -10.91 13.97 -20.03
N THR A 298 -9.65 14.41 -20.16
CA THR A 298 -8.78 14.03 -21.29
C THR A 298 -7.53 13.23 -20.91
N ASN A 299 -7.20 13.14 -19.62
CA ASN A 299 -5.97 12.56 -19.08
C ASN A 299 -6.20 11.24 -18.31
N ILE A 300 -7.17 10.41 -18.73
CA ILE A 300 -7.51 9.18 -18.01
C ILE A 300 -7.24 7.95 -18.88
N ASN A 301 -6.50 6.99 -18.33
CA ASN A 301 -6.37 5.65 -18.90
C ASN A 301 -7.48 4.76 -18.33
N TYR A 302 -8.56 4.58 -19.11
CA TYR A 302 -9.72 3.79 -18.68
C TYR A 302 -9.46 2.28 -18.56
N ARG A 303 -8.28 1.78 -18.94
CA ARG A 303 -7.88 0.40 -18.56
C ARG A 303 -7.49 0.31 -17.10
N LEU A 304 -6.87 1.37 -16.57
CA LEU A 304 -6.51 1.47 -15.15
C LEU A 304 -7.68 2.00 -14.31
N ASN A 305 -8.53 2.84 -14.92
CA ASN A 305 -9.64 3.53 -14.27
C ASN A 305 -10.98 3.27 -14.99
N PRO A 306 -11.41 2.00 -15.14
CA PRO A 306 -12.60 1.67 -15.93
C PRO A 306 -13.89 2.28 -15.37
N ASP A 307 -13.96 2.49 -14.06
CA ASP A 307 -15.14 3.04 -13.38
C ASP A 307 -15.29 4.57 -13.49
N LEU A 308 -14.30 5.24 -14.09
CA LEU A 308 -14.36 6.67 -14.44
C LEU A 308 -14.77 6.90 -15.91
N ALA A 309 -14.94 5.83 -16.70
CA ALA A 309 -15.25 5.94 -18.12
C ALA A 309 -16.60 6.63 -18.36
N GLY A 310 -16.56 7.75 -19.08
CA GLY A 310 -17.75 8.52 -19.45
C GLY A 310 -18.30 9.43 -18.35
N LEU A 311 -17.63 9.54 -17.21
CA LEU A 311 -18.01 10.47 -16.14
C LEU A 311 -17.57 11.90 -16.45
N THR A 312 -18.42 12.86 -16.10
CA THR A 312 -18.11 14.29 -16.12
C THR A 312 -17.11 14.66 -15.00
N PRO A 313 -16.45 15.83 -15.05
CA PRO A 313 -15.52 16.26 -13.99
C PRO A 313 -16.18 16.30 -12.61
N LEU A 314 -17.44 16.77 -12.54
CA LEU A 314 -18.21 16.79 -11.29
C LEU A 314 -18.54 15.39 -10.76
N GLU A 315 -18.77 14.40 -11.63
CA GLU A 315 -18.99 13.00 -11.21
C GLU A 315 -17.68 12.32 -10.78
N ILE A 316 -16.54 12.73 -11.35
CA ILE A 316 -15.22 12.30 -10.84
C ILE A 316 -14.94 12.92 -9.47
N MET A 317 -15.32 14.18 -9.25
CA MET A 317 -15.25 14.80 -7.94
C MET A 317 -16.08 14.02 -6.90
N ASP A 318 -17.31 13.59 -7.26
CA ASP A 318 -18.12 12.74 -6.38
C ASP A 318 -17.41 11.43 -6.02
N LYS A 319 -16.74 10.79 -6.98
CA LYS A 319 -15.97 9.56 -6.75
C LYS A 319 -14.86 9.76 -5.75
N ILE A 320 -14.08 10.83 -5.91
CA ILE A 320 -12.99 11.19 -5.00
C ILE A 320 -13.53 11.49 -3.60
N VAL A 321 -14.60 12.28 -3.49
CA VAL A 321 -15.24 12.59 -2.21
C VAL A 321 -15.80 11.32 -1.55
N GLY A 322 -16.42 10.44 -2.33
CA GLY A 322 -16.93 9.16 -1.84
C GLY A 322 -15.82 8.29 -1.26
N TYR A 323 -14.75 8.07 -2.02
CA TYR A 323 -13.64 7.22 -1.59
C TYR A 323 -12.84 7.83 -0.43
N ALA A 324 -12.64 9.15 -0.41
CA ALA A 324 -12.01 9.82 0.72
C ALA A 324 -12.76 9.53 2.03
N SER A 325 -14.10 9.41 1.97
CA SER A 325 -14.92 9.02 3.12
C SER A 325 -14.64 7.59 3.59
N GLU A 326 -14.40 6.67 2.65
CA GLU A 326 -14.13 5.25 2.91
C GLU A 326 -12.76 5.08 3.58
N ILE A 327 -11.74 5.81 3.13
CA ILE A 327 -10.35 5.67 3.61
C ILE A 327 -9.95 6.63 4.73
N GLY A 328 -10.91 7.34 5.33
CA GLY A 328 -10.66 8.23 6.46
C GLY A 328 -9.94 9.55 6.10
N MET A 329 -10.03 9.99 4.85
CA MET A 329 -9.51 11.27 4.36
C MET A 329 -10.61 12.33 4.26
N ARG A 330 -10.22 13.61 4.24
CA ARG A 330 -11.11 14.76 4.00
C ARG A 330 -10.80 15.43 2.67
N VAL A 331 -11.75 16.20 2.15
CA VAL A 331 -11.59 16.97 0.91
C VAL A 331 -11.89 18.43 1.16
N LEU A 332 -10.94 19.31 0.86
CA LEU A 332 -11.16 20.75 0.75
C LEU A 332 -11.29 21.08 -0.74
N LEU A 333 -12.44 21.61 -1.14
CA LEU A 333 -12.65 22.04 -2.52
C LEU A 333 -12.04 23.42 -2.73
N ASP A 334 -11.27 23.59 -3.80
CA ASP A 334 -10.62 24.85 -4.14
C ASP A 334 -11.05 25.32 -5.53
N ARG A 335 -11.72 26.49 -5.58
CA ARG A 335 -11.99 27.15 -6.85
C ARG A 335 -10.70 27.83 -7.32
N HIS A 336 -9.93 27.04 -8.06
CA HIS A 336 -8.63 27.45 -8.54
C HIS A 336 -8.69 28.43 -9.71
N ARG A 337 -9.66 28.22 -10.61
CA ARG A 337 -9.84 29.05 -11.81
C ARG A 337 -11.30 29.23 -12.22
N GLY A 338 -11.60 30.30 -12.97
CA GLY A 338 -12.82 30.41 -13.76
C GLY A 338 -12.73 29.56 -15.02
N GLU A 339 -11.88 30.00 -15.95
CA GLU A 339 -11.54 29.27 -17.18
C GLU A 339 -10.40 28.27 -16.91
N ALA A 340 -10.51 27.06 -17.46
CA ALA A 340 -9.54 26.01 -17.23
C ALA A 340 -8.15 26.34 -17.79
N GLY A 341 -7.09 26.11 -17.01
CA GLY A 341 -5.72 26.51 -17.37
C GLY A 341 -4.70 26.28 -16.26
N ASP A 342 -3.50 26.85 -16.42
CA ASP A 342 -2.39 26.69 -15.48
C ASP A 342 -2.19 27.93 -14.59
N GLY A 343 -2.09 27.75 -13.27
CA GLY A 343 -1.97 28.82 -12.27
C GLY A 343 -3.30 29.48 -11.90
N PRO A 344 -3.31 30.69 -11.30
CA PRO A 344 -4.54 31.39 -10.95
C PRO A 344 -5.19 32.10 -12.13
N ASN A 345 -6.36 32.70 -11.91
CA ASN A 345 -7.01 33.54 -12.92
C ASN A 345 -6.08 34.64 -13.44
N ASP A 346 -6.03 34.80 -14.75
CA ASP A 346 -5.11 35.72 -15.43
C ASP A 346 -5.24 37.18 -14.95
N ASN A 347 -6.45 37.60 -14.54
CA ASN A 347 -6.70 38.94 -14.04
C ASN A 347 -6.45 39.09 -12.53
N GLY A 348 -6.17 38.01 -11.81
CA GLY A 348 -5.92 37.98 -10.36
C GLY A 348 -7.14 38.29 -9.50
N LEU A 349 -8.35 38.13 -10.03
CA LEU A 349 -9.62 38.34 -9.35
C LEU A 349 -10.49 37.07 -9.41
N TRP A 350 -11.51 36.99 -8.57
CA TRP A 350 -12.45 35.87 -8.54
C TRP A 350 -13.45 35.87 -9.71
N TYR A 351 -13.53 36.97 -10.47
CA TYR A 351 -14.49 37.18 -11.55
C TYR A 351 -13.85 37.76 -12.82
N ASP A 352 -14.50 37.54 -13.96
CA ASP A 352 -14.22 38.21 -15.23
C ASP A 352 -15.53 38.43 -16.05
N GLU A 353 -15.41 38.69 -17.36
CA GLU A 353 -16.55 38.91 -18.26
C GLU A 353 -17.35 37.63 -18.57
N VAL A 354 -16.71 36.46 -18.48
CA VAL A 354 -17.28 35.13 -18.74
C VAL A 354 -17.78 34.52 -17.43
N TYR A 355 -16.90 34.41 -16.43
CA TYR A 355 -17.18 33.89 -15.10
C TYR A 355 -17.42 35.07 -14.15
N THR A 356 -18.64 35.59 -14.18
CA THR A 356 -19.04 36.71 -13.30
C THR A 356 -18.99 36.33 -11.82
N GLU A 357 -18.90 37.32 -10.93
CA GLU A 357 -18.94 37.07 -9.47
C GLU A 357 -20.20 36.29 -9.05
N GLN A 358 -21.35 36.58 -9.65
CA GLN A 358 -22.57 35.85 -9.32
C GLN A 358 -22.49 34.39 -9.78
N ALA A 359 -21.96 34.11 -10.96
CA ALA A 359 -21.77 32.73 -11.43
C ALA A 359 -20.82 31.96 -10.52
N TRP A 360 -19.74 32.60 -10.06
CA TRP A 360 -18.82 32.02 -9.07
C TRP A 360 -19.51 31.71 -7.73
N ILE A 361 -20.38 32.60 -7.23
CA ILE A 361 -21.19 32.33 -6.03
C ILE A 361 -22.17 31.18 -6.27
N ASP A 362 -22.82 31.15 -7.44
CA ASP A 362 -23.81 30.12 -7.79
C ASP A 362 -23.15 28.73 -7.90
N ASP A 363 -21.94 28.63 -8.47
CA ASP A 363 -21.13 27.40 -8.50
C ASP A 363 -20.86 26.88 -7.09
N TRP A 364 -20.48 27.77 -6.18
CA TRP A 364 -20.22 27.43 -4.79
C TRP A 364 -21.46 26.97 -4.03
N VAL A 365 -22.59 27.65 -4.21
CA VAL A 365 -23.87 27.25 -3.62
C VAL A 365 -24.29 25.88 -4.16
N MET A 366 -24.09 25.61 -5.46
CA MET A 366 -24.35 24.31 -6.06
C MET A 366 -23.53 23.20 -5.41
N LEU A 367 -22.22 23.40 -5.21
CA LEU A 367 -21.36 22.42 -4.54
C LEU A 367 -21.75 22.23 -3.07
N ALA A 368 -22.08 23.31 -2.37
CA ALA A 368 -22.53 23.27 -0.97
C ALA A 368 -23.82 22.47 -0.80
N ASP A 369 -24.78 22.64 -1.72
CA ASP A 369 -26.02 21.85 -1.78
C ASP A 369 -25.74 20.39 -2.15
N ARG A 370 -24.86 20.16 -3.14
CA ARG A 370 -24.53 18.81 -3.64
C ARG A 370 -23.96 17.91 -2.55
N TYR A 371 -23.07 18.45 -1.73
CA TYR A 371 -22.42 17.72 -0.64
C TYR A 371 -23.01 18.05 0.73
N ALA A 372 -24.21 18.63 0.77
CA ALA A 372 -24.92 18.90 2.02
C ALA A 372 -25.10 17.60 2.82
N GLY A 373 -24.69 17.63 4.09
CA GLY A 373 -24.76 16.46 4.97
C GLY A 373 -23.62 15.45 4.81
N ASN A 374 -22.66 15.68 3.89
CA ASN A 374 -21.46 14.85 3.77
C ASN A 374 -20.27 15.54 4.49
N PRO A 375 -19.84 15.05 5.67
CA PRO A 375 -18.75 15.66 6.45
C PRO A 375 -17.36 15.40 5.86
N THR A 376 -17.24 14.58 4.80
CA THR A 376 -15.98 14.37 4.10
C THR A 376 -15.50 15.64 3.40
N VAL A 377 -16.44 16.47 2.90
CA VAL A 377 -16.11 17.77 2.33
C VAL A 377 -16.03 18.81 3.44
N LEU A 378 -14.83 19.33 3.69
CA LEU A 378 -14.53 20.29 4.74
C LEU A 378 -15.21 21.64 4.50
N GLY A 379 -15.24 22.07 3.24
CA GLY A 379 -15.74 23.38 2.88
C GLY A 379 -15.15 23.92 1.58
N ALA A 380 -15.14 25.23 1.48
CA ALA A 380 -14.81 25.98 0.27
C ALA A 380 -13.58 26.88 0.47
N ASP A 381 -12.52 26.62 -0.27
CA ASP A 381 -11.43 27.56 -0.53
C ASP A 381 -11.81 28.45 -1.71
N LEU A 382 -12.24 29.66 -1.35
CA LEU A 382 -13.20 30.44 -2.14
C LEU A 382 -12.68 30.81 -3.54
N SER A 383 -11.42 31.21 -3.64
CA SER A 383 -10.76 31.53 -4.91
C SER A 383 -9.25 31.53 -4.72
N ASN A 384 -8.57 30.73 -5.53
CA ASN A 384 -7.12 30.65 -5.52
C ASN A 384 -6.45 31.97 -5.91
N GLU A 385 -5.49 32.37 -5.08
CA GLU A 385 -4.51 33.43 -5.29
C GLU A 385 -5.06 34.77 -5.85
N PRO A 386 -5.93 35.51 -5.11
CA PRO A 386 -6.45 36.83 -5.52
C PRO A 386 -5.39 37.96 -5.56
N PHE A 387 -4.39 37.88 -6.43
CA PHE A 387 -3.21 38.76 -6.39
C PHE A 387 -3.47 40.22 -6.76
N ASN A 388 -4.52 40.49 -7.54
CA ASN A 388 -4.98 41.84 -7.87
C ASN A 388 -6.17 42.30 -7.00
N GLY A 389 -6.62 41.45 -6.07
CA GLY A 389 -7.61 41.84 -5.08
C GLY A 389 -7.07 42.89 -4.11
N THR A 390 -7.94 43.79 -3.66
CA THR A 390 -7.69 44.70 -2.54
C THR A 390 -8.34 44.16 -1.27
N TRP A 391 -8.01 44.73 -0.11
CA TRP A 391 -8.55 44.26 1.18
C TRP A 391 -9.18 45.41 1.97
N GLY A 392 -10.50 45.35 2.17
CA GLY A 392 -11.24 46.23 3.08
C GLY A 392 -11.41 47.68 2.62
N ASP A 393 -11.24 47.96 1.32
CA ASP A 393 -11.39 49.31 0.76
C ASP A 393 -12.78 49.59 0.15
N GLY A 394 -13.65 48.58 0.08
CA GLY A 394 -15.01 48.67 -0.45
C GLY A 394 -15.09 48.86 -1.97
N SER A 395 -13.98 48.69 -2.70
CA SER A 395 -13.96 48.76 -4.16
C SER A 395 -14.54 47.50 -4.81
N ALA A 396 -14.67 47.50 -6.14
CA ALA A 396 -15.11 46.29 -6.87
C ALA A 396 -14.09 45.15 -6.78
N THR A 397 -12.82 45.45 -6.48
CA THR A 397 -11.73 44.48 -6.29
C THR A 397 -11.52 44.12 -4.82
N ASP A 398 -12.39 44.57 -3.90
CA ASP A 398 -12.28 44.25 -2.47
C ASP A 398 -12.59 42.78 -2.20
N TRP A 399 -11.52 41.98 -2.09
CA TRP A 399 -11.58 40.55 -1.86
C TRP A 399 -12.26 40.21 -0.53
N LYS A 400 -11.98 40.97 0.54
CA LYS A 400 -12.61 40.79 1.85
C LYS A 400 -14.13 40.89 1.73
N ALA A 401 -14.62 41.89 1.00
CA ALA A 401 -16.06 42.07 0.80
C ALA A 401 -16.67 40.96 -0.08
N ALA A 402 -15.93 40.45 -1.07
CA ALA A 402 -16.39 39.34 -1.92
C ALA A 402 -16.42 38.00 -1.17
N ALA A 403 -15.40 37.72 -0.37
CA ALA A 403 -15.34 36.55 0.50
C ALA A 403 -16.51 36.51 1.49
N GLU A 404 -16.89 37.66 2.07
CA GLU A 404 -18.09 37.75 2.91
C GLU A 404 -19.38 37.47 2.12
N ARG A 405 -19.50 37.93 0.86
CA ARG A 405 -20.69 37.65 0.04
C ARG A 405 -20.80 36.17 -0.32
N ALA A 406 -19.72 35.59 -0.85
CA ALA A 406 -19.69 34.18 -1.23
C ALA A 406 -19.83 33.24 -0.02
N GLY A 407 -19.02 33.47 1.03
CA GLY A 407 -19.06 32.69 2.26
C GLY A 407 -20.44 32.69 2.91
N ASN A 408 -21.13 33.84 2.95
CA ASN A 408 -22.47 33.90 3.50
C ASN A 408 -23.53 33.20 2.64
N ALA A 409 -23.40 33.23 1.31
CA ALA A 409 -24.28 32.48 0.42
C ALA A 409 -24.08 30.97 0.57
N ILE A 410 -22.82 30.51 0.66
CA ILE A 410 -22.47 29.11 0.92
C ILE A 410 -23.04 28.66 2.26
N LEU A 411 -22.87 29.44 3.31
CA LEU A 411 -23.35 29.09 4.65
C LEU A 411 -24.88 29.13 4.79
N GLU A 412 -25.58 29.83 3.89
CA GLU A 412 -27.04 29.75 3.78
C GLU A 412 -27.49 28.40 3.20
N ALA A 413 -26.74 27.86 2.23
CA ALA A 413 -26.97 26.54 1.65
C ALA A 413 -26.51 25.40 2.58
N ASN A 414 -25.30 25.51 3.13
CA ASN A 414 -24.70 24.53 4.01
C ASN A 414 -23.99 25.22 5.21
N PRO A 415 -24.65 25.30 6.37
CA PRO A 415 -24.12 26.01 7.54
C PRO A 415 -22.98 25.26 8.25
N ASN A 416 -22.62 24.06 7.80
CA ASN A 416 -21.58 23.24 8.42
C ASN A 416 -20.21 23.37 7.74
N TRP A 417 -20.15 23.92 6.53
CA TRP A 417 -18.90 24.07 5.79
C TRP A 417 -17.98 25.15 6.37
N LEU A 418 -16.69 24.86 6.35
CA LEU A 418 -15.65 25.85 6.55
C LEU A 418 -15.57 26.78 5.34
N ILE A 419 -15.32 28.06 5.59
CA ILE A 419 -15.07 29.06 4.57
C ILE A 419 -13.60 29.46 4.68
N VAL A 420 -12.80 28.99 3.74
CA VAL A 420 -11.37 29.26 3.65
C VAL A 420 -11.16 30.50 2.78
N VAL A 421 -10.51 31.51 3.35
CA VAL A 421 -10.29 32.81 2.70
C VAL A 421 -8.80 33.07 2.60
N GLU A 422 -8.28 32.98 1.38
CA GLU A 422 -6.90 33.35 1.05
C GLU A 422 -6.63 34.86 1.22
N GLY A 423 -5.35 35.22 1.28
CA GLY A 423 -4.86 36.59 1.21
C GLY A 423 -4.90 37.20 -0.19
N THR A 424 -4.30 38.39 -0.33
CA THR A 424 -4.14 39.08 -1.64
C THR A 424 -2.66 39.14 -2.01
N GLY A 425 -2.30 39.75 -3.14
CA GLY A 425 -0.90 39.97 -3.50
C GLY A 425 -0.27 41.19 -2.81
N TRP A 426 -1.09 42.17 -2.43
CA TRP A 426 -0.61 43.49 -1.98
C TRP A 426 -1.50 44.09 -0.88
N TYR A 427 -0.88 44.63 0.17
CA TYR A 427 -1.56 45.46 1.15
C TYR A 427 -0.71 46.66 1.56
N LYS A 428 -1.25 47.88 1.49
CA LYS A 428 -0.55 49.13 1.85
C LYS A 428 0.85 49.31 1.21
N ASN A 429 1.00 48.88 -0.05
CA ASN A 429 2.25 48.85 -0.85
C ASN A 429 3.29 47.81 -0.39
N GLU A 430 2.90 46.84 0.41
CA GLU A 430 3.71 45.68 0.75
C GLU A 430 3.23 44.48 -0.08
N GLY A 431 4.11 43.93 -0.89
CA GLY A 431 3.85 42.76 -1.72
C GLY A 431 4.26 41.48 -1.01
N TYR A 432 3.55 40.40 -1.29
CA TYR A 432 3.91 39.05 -0.85
C TYR A 432 3.53 38.03 -1.94
N TRP A 433 3.59 36.74 -1.61
CA TRP A 433 3.04 35.69 -2.45
C TRP A 433 1.57 35.97 -2.77
N TRP A 434 1.15 35.58 -3.98
CA TRP A 434 -0.24 35.60 -4.36
C TRP A 434 -1.03 34.71 -3.40
N GLY A 435 -2.21 35.14 -2.96
CA GLY A 435 -2.95 34.42 -1.91
C GLY A 435 -2.32 34.50 -0.50
N GLY A 436 -1.12 35.04 -0.33
CA GLY A 436 -0.38 35.00 0.95
C GLY A 436 -0.46 36.26 1.81
N ASN A 437 -0.85 37.42 1.27
CA ASN A 437 -0.88 38.66 2.05
C ASN A 437 -2.19 38.82 2.82
N LEU A 438 -2.16 38.51 4.11
CA LEU A 438 -3.27 38.62 5.05
C LEU A 438 -3.11 39.77 6.06
N MET A 439 -2.17 40.70 5.84
CA MET A 439 -1.97 41.86 6.73
C MET A 439 -3.25 42.68 6.96
N GLY A 440 -4.14 42.73 5.96
CA GLY A 440 -5.42 43.42 6.05
C GLY A 440 -6.41 42.79 7.03
N ALA A 441 -6.31 41.50 7.30
CA ALA A 441 -7.23 40.77 8.19
C ALA A 441 -7.16 41.25 9.64
N ALA A 442 -5.99 41.71 10.11
CA ALA A 442 -5.81 42.28 11.44
C ALA A 442 -6.62 43.57 11.65
N GLU A 443 -6.78 44.39 10.60
CA GLU A 443 -7.47 45.68 10.67
C GLU A 443 -8.94 45.58 10.23
N ALA A 444 -9.22 44.71 9.26
CA ALA A 444 -10.52 44.51 8.65
C ALA A 444 -10.78 43.00 8.48
N PRO A 445 -11.16 42.29 9.56
CA PRO A 445 -11.44 40.86 9.49
C PRO A 445 -12.69 40.57 8.64
N VAL A 446 -12.69 39.42 7.98
CA VAL A 446 -13.88 38.82 7.36
C VAL A 446 -14.88 38.47 8.45
N VAL A 447 -16.16 38.80 8.24
CA VAL A 447 -17.25 38.50 9.15
C VAL A 447 -18.33 37.71 8.43
N LEU A 448 -18.51 36.46 8.85
CA LEU A 448 -19.53 35.55 8.33
C LEU A 448 -20.77 35.55 9.25
N ASN A 449 -21.92 35.21 8.68
CA ASN A 449 -23.21 35.13 9.36
C ASN A 449 -23.29 33.92 10.31
N VAL A 450 -22.52 32.86 10.03
CA VAL A 450 -22.39 31.68 10.88
C VAL A 450 -21.04 31.73 11.57
N ALA A 451 -21.05 31.74 12.90
CA ALA A 451 -19.83 31.73 13.70
C ALA A 451 -19.09 30.40 13.54
N ASN A 452 -17.79 30.39 13.87
CA ASN A 452 -16.99 29.17 13.96
C ASN A 452 -16.85 28.41 12.62
N ARG A 453 -16.80 29.16 11.50
CA ARG A 453 -16.63 28.64 10.13
C ARG A 453 -15.49 29.27 9.34
N LEU A 454 -15.02 30.45 9.74
CA LEU A 454 -13.95 31.15 9.05
C LEU A 454 -12.59 30.51 9.31
N VAL A 455 -11.85 30.27 8.24
CA VAL A 455 -10.44 29.88 8.22
C VAL A 455 -9.73 30.84 7.28
N TYR A 456 -8.58 31.39 7.68
CA TYR A 456 -7.73 32.12 6.74
C TYR A 456 -6.73 31.19 6.09
N SER A 457 -6.37 31.45 4.84
CA SER A 457 -5.32 30.69 4.16
C SER A 457 -4.25 31.61 3.55
N ALA A 458 -3.02 31.11 3.52
CA ALA A 458 -1.89 31.78 2.89
C ALA A 458 -1.12 30.77 2.04
N HIS A 459 -0.47 31.27 0.99
CA HIS A 459 0.52 30.53 0.20
C HIS A 459 1.91 31.08 0.46
N ASP A 460 2.90 30.20 0.50
CA ASP A 460 4.30 30.57 0.67
C ASP A 460 5.23 29.63 -0.09
N TYR A 461 6.20 30.20 -0.80
CA TYR A 461 7.12 29.44 -1.64
C TYR A 461 8.58 29.86 -1.43
N PRO A 462 9.55 29.00 -1.79
CA PRO A 462 10.97 29.30 -1.65
C PRO A 462 11.52 30.14 -2.83
N PRO A 463 12.76 30.65 -2.73
CA PRO A 463 13.39 31.44 -3.78
C PRO A 463 13.56 30.72 -5.12
N SER A 464 13.66 29.39 -5.14
CA SER A 464 13.80 28.63 -6.40
C SER A 464 12.57 28.72 -7.30
N LEU A 465 11.38 28.93 -6.72
CA LEU A 465 10.12 29.09 -7.45
C LEU A 465 10.00 30.51 -7.99
N PHE A 466 10.20 31.51 -7.13
CA PHE A 466 10.27 32.91 -7.56
C PHE A 466 11.13 33.75 -6.62
N PRO A 467 12.11 34.52 -7.14
CA PRO A 467 12.96 35.35 -6.31
C PRO A 467 12.18 36.56 -5.77
N GLN A 468 12.20 36.71 -4.45
CA GLN A 468 11.64 37.83 -3.71
C GLN A 468 12.76 38.57 -2.95
N SER A 469 12.62 39.89 -2.77
CA SER A 469 13.68 40.70 -2.17
C SER A 469 14.00 40.32 -0.72
N PHE A 470 13.05 39.73 0.00
CA PHE A 470 13.25 39.27 1.38
C PHE A 470 14.13 38.01 1.49
N PHE A 471 14.40 37.31 0.38
CA PHE A 471 15.40 36.23 0.32
C PHE A 471 16.84 36.73 0.16
N ASP A 472 17.01 38.03 -0.12
CA ASP A 472 18.31 38.71 -0.21
C ASP A 472 18.61 39.54 1.05
N ASP A 473 17.75 39.47 2.07
CA ASP A 473 18.01 40.09 3.36
C ASP A 473 19.28 39.47 3.98
N PRO A 474 20.24 40.27 4.48
CA PRO A 474 21.43 39.75 5.15
C PRO A 474 21.14 38.85 6.36
N ALA A 475 19.94 38.94 6.94
CA ALA A 475 19.49 38.09 8.03
C ALA A 475 18.86 36.76 7.56
N TYR A 476 18.71 36.51 6.26
CA TYR A 476 18.17 35.25 5.76
C TYR A 476 18.98 34.03 6.25
N PRO A 477 18.32 32.95 6.75
CA PRO A 477 16.87 32.71 6.82
C PRO A 477 16.18 33.20 8.10
N GLU A 478 16.89 33.81 9.05
CA GLU A 478 16.38 34.24 10.36
C GLU A 478 15.36 35.38 10.28
N ASN A 479 15.21 36.04 9.13
CA ASN A 479 14.15 37.01 8.90
C ASN A 479 12.78 36.37 8.62
N LEU A 480 12.72 35.08 8.27
CA LEU A 480 11.50 34.41 7.82
C LEU A 480 10.41 34.32 8.89
N PRO A 481 10.66 33.95 10.15
CA PRO A 481 9.57 33.83 11.13
C PRO A 481 8.85 35.17 11.37
N GLY A 482 9.60 36.28 11.43
CA GLY A 482 9.02 37.62 11.51
C GLY A 482 8.27 38.04 10.25
N LEU A 483 8.66 37.53 9.08
CA LEU A 483 7.94 37.72 7.82
C LEU A 483 6.62 36.94 7.81
N PHE A 484 6.64 35.66 8.19
CA PHE A 484 5.45 34.81 8.30
C PHE A 484 4.43 35.41 9.27
N GLU A 485 4.87 35.77 10.48
CA GLU A 485 4.06 36.43 11.50
C GLU A 485 3.38 37.69 10.94
N LYS A 486 4.15 38.56 10.28
CA LYS A 486 3.63 39.78 9.68
C LYS A 486 2.58 39.51 8.60
N MET A 487 2.85 38.57 7.70
CA MET A 487 2.04 38.38 6.51
C MET A 487 0.75 37.61 6.79
N TRP A 488 0.79 36.58 7.65
CA TRP A 488 -0.36 35.71 7.91
C TRP A 488 -0.39 35.09 9.31
N GLY A 489 0.77 34.82 9.92
CA GLY A 489 0.88 34.11 11.20
C GLY A 489 0.27 34.83 12.40
N HIS A 490 0.22 36.17 12.38
CA HIS A 490 -0.42 36.99 13.42
C HIS A 490 -1.89 36.64 13.69
N ILE A 491 -2.59 36.06 12.72
CA ILE A 491 -3.98 35.60 12.87
C ILE A 491 -4.02 34.40 13.83
N TYR A 492 -3.09 33.46 13.65
CA TYR A 492 -2.98 32.26 14.47
C TYR A 492 -2.44 32.58 15.86
N SER A 493 -1.33 33.33 15.94
CA SER A 493 -0.65 33.65 17.20
C SER A 493 -1.53 34.49 18.14
N SER A 494 -2.41 35.34 17.59
CA SER A 494 -3.39 36.12 18.36
C SER A 494 -4.62 35.33 18.81
N GLY A 495 -4.80 34.09 18.35
CA GLY A 495 -5.98 33.28 18.63
C GLY A 495 -7.24 33.73 17.87
N THR A 496 -7.09 34.50 16.78
CA THR A 496 -8.22 35.12 16.06
C THR A 496 -9.04 34.12 15.26
N ALA A 497 -8.37 33.29 14.46
CA ALA A 497 -8.97 32.25 13.62
C ALA A 497 -7.89 31.21 13.25
N PRO A 498 -8.25 30.00 12.82
CA PRO A 498 -7.28 29.07 12.28
C PRO A 498 -6.66 29.62 11.00
N VAL A 499 -5.40 29.24 10.78
CA VAL A 499 -4.68 29.46 9.53
C VAL A 499 -4.42 28.10 8.88
N LEU A 500 -4.67 28.03 7.57
CA LEU A 500 -4.28 26.94 6.69
C LEU A 500 -3.18 27.45 5.74
N LEU A 501 -1.97 26.91 5.78
CA LEU A 501 -1.01 27.16 4.70
C LEU A 501 -1.43 26.31 3.49
N GLY A 502 -2.23 26.89 2.59
CA GLY A 502 -2.97 26.18 1.53
C GLY A 502 -2.08 25.66 0.40
N GLU A 503 -0.95 26.33 0.18
CA GLU A 503 0.09 25.87 -0.73
C GLU A 503 1.47 26.26 -0.22
N PHE A 504 2.35 25.26 -0.20
CA PHE A 504 3.79 25.43 -0.08
C PHE A 504 4.47 24.19 -0.66
N GLY A 505 5.65 24.37 -1.25
CA GLY A 505 6.37 23.25 -1.85
C GLY A 505 7.75 23.65 -2.31
N SER A 506 8.67 22.68 -2.38
CA SER A 506 10.03 22.93 -2.81
C SER A 506 10.63 21.73 -3.51
N SER A 507 11.56 21.99 -4.43
CA SER A 507 12.44 20.98 -4.98
C SER A 507 13.45 20.44 -3.96
N LEU A 508 13.71 21.22 -2.90
CA LEU A 508 14.79 21.03 -1.93
C LEU A 508 16.18 20.93 -2.59
N SER A 509 16.32 21.39 -3.83
CA SER A 509 17.58 21.28 -4.58
C SER A 509 18.57 22.42 -4.31
N ASP A 510 18.11 23.52 -3.70
CA ASP A 510 18.93 24.67 -3.31
C ASP A 510 19.07 24.75 -1.78
N ALA A 511 20.23 25.19 -1.30
CA ALA A 511 20.46 25.37 0.13
C ALA A 511 19.57 26.47 0.74
N LYS A 512 19.22 27.51 -0.03
CA LYS A 512 18.24 28.52 0.41
C LYS A 512 16.86 27.90 0.56
N ASP A 513 16.43 27.04 -0.35
CA ASP A 513 15.15 26.32 -0.26
C ASP A 513 15.08 25.43 0.98
N ALA A 514 16.15 24.68 1.27
CA ALA A 514 16.23 23.84 2.46
C ALA A 514 16.13 24.70 3.74
N ALA A 515 16.84 25.83 3.81
CA ALA A 515 16.77 26.76 4.92
C ALA A 515 15.39 27.41 5.09
N TRP A 516 14.69 27.69 3.97
CA TRP A 516 13.31 28.16 4.00
C TRP A 516 12.37 27.09 4.54
N MET A 517 12.49 25.85 4.06
CA MET A 517 11.64 24.73 4.47
C MET A 517 11.80 24.45 5.97
N GLU A 518 13.04 24.45 6.48
CA GLU A 518 13.33 24.27 7.90
C GLU A 518 12.60 25.31 8.77
N LYS A 519 12.71 26.60 8.43
CA LYS A 519 12.05 27.68 9.17
C LYS A 519 10.53 27.62 9.06
N LEU A 520 10.00 27.28 7.89
CA LEU A 520 8.56 27.15 7.68
C LEU A 520 7.98 25.98 8.47
N VAL A 521 8.62 24.81 8.44
CA VAL A 521 8.16 23.60 9.16
C VAL A 521 8.18 23.82 10.68
N ALA A 522 9.22 24.46 11.22
CA ALA A 522 9.26 24.84 12.64
C ALA A 522 8.10 25.79 12.99
N TYR A 523 7.89 26.83 12.18
CA TYR A 523 6.80 27.78 12.38
C TYR A 523 5.42 27.13 12.32
N LEU A 524 5.19 26.21 11.37
CA LEU A 524 3.94 25.45 11.27
C LEU A 524 3.71 24.53 12.47
N ASN A 525 4.76 24.00 13.10
CA ASN A 525 4.69 23.24 14.34
C ASN A 525 4.48 24.10 15.59
N GLY A 526 4.33 25.41 15.42
CA GLY A 526 4.08 26.36 16.50
C GLY A 526 5.34 26.82 17.21
N ASP A 527 6.53 26.65 16.63
CA ASP A 527 7.78 27.31 17.05
C ASP A 527 7.93 28.60 16.21
N PHE A 528 7.29 29.67 16.67
CA PHE A 528 7.08 30.89 15.89
C PHE A 528 8.31 31.79 15.84
N ASP A 529 9.29 31.60 16.72
CA ASP A 529 10.58 32.28 16.67
C ASP A 529 11.74 31.37 16.21
N THR A 530 11.45 30.08 16.00
CA THR A 530 12.39 29.05 15.51
C THR A 530 13.57 28.81 16.44
N ASP A 531 13.34 28.90 17.75
CA ASP A 531 14.33 28.66 18.80
C ASP A 531 14.40 27.18 19.25
N GLY A 532 13.55 26.32 18.68
CA GLY A 532 13.44 24.90 18.98
C GLY A 532 12.43 24.57 20.07
N VAL A 533 11.66 25.56 20.55
CA VAL A 533 10.62 25.40 21.57
C VAL A 533 9.26 25.77 20.99
N SER A 534 8.26 24.94 21.24
CA SER A 534 6.89 25.24 20.83
C SER A 534 6.30 26.39 21.66
N ASP A 535 5.78 27.41 20.99
CA ASP A 535 5.11 28.58 21.56
C ASP A 535 3.61 28.35 21.79
N ILE A 536 3.05 27.26 21.27
CA ILE A 536 1.62 26.97 21.39
C ILE A 536 1.29 26.30 22.75
N PRO A 537 0.14 26.62 23.36
CA PRO A 537 -0.30 25.96 24.59
C PRO A 537 -0.49 24.45 24.44
N ALA A 538 -0.20 23.70 25.50
CA ALA A 538 -0.43 22.25 25.53
C ALA A 538 -1.88 21.89 25.17
N GLY A 539 -2.04 20.91 24.27
CA GLY A 539 -3.34 20.46 23.75
C GLY A 539 -3.85 21.25 22.53
N GLN A 540 -3.19 22.34 22.13
CA GLN A 540 -3.38 22.92 20.81
C GLN A 540 -2.52 22.19 19.78
N GLN A 541 -2.98 22.23 18.53
CA GLN A 541 -2.25 21.72 17.38
C GLN A 541 -1.42 22.84 16.76
N GLY A 542 -0.48 22.47 15.88
CA GLY A 542 0.19 23.42 15.00
C GLY A 542 -0.72 23.95 13.90
N ILE A 543 -0.20 24.86 13.08
CA ILE A 543 -0.88 25.38 11.90
C ILE A 543 -1.15 24.22 10.91
N SER A 544 -2.35 24.19 10.35
CA SER A 544 -2.75 23.21 9.34
C SER A 544 -2.19 23.58 7.97
N TRP A 545 -2.00 22.62 7.09
CA TRP A 545 -1.23 22.83 5.87
C TRP A 545 -1.68 21.92 4.72
N ALA A 546 -1.38 22.33 3.49
CA ALA A 546 -1.59 21.55 2.28
C ALA A 546 -0.34 21.67 1.37
N TYR A 547 0.37 20.56 1.17
CA TYR A 547 1.61 20.55 0.40
C TYR A 547 1.33 20.63 -1.11
N TRP A 548 2.06 21.47 -1.82
CA TRP A 548 2.02 21.63 -3.27
C TRP A 548 3.21 20.89 -3.91
N ALA A 549 3.03 19.68 -4.45
CA ALA A 549 1.77 18.96 -4.64
C ALA A 549 1.98 17.44 -4.57
N TRP A 550 0.91 16.65 -4.69
CA TRP A 550 1.03 15.21 -4.93
C TRP A 550 1.73 14.93 -6.27
N ASN A 551 1.27 15.68 -7.27
CA ASN A 551 1.63 15.56 -8.67
C ASN A 551 3.11 15.84 -8.93
N THR A 552 3.65 15.21 -9.97
CA THR A 552 4.98 15.46 -10.51
C THR A 552 4.89 16.12 -11.88
N ASN A 553 5.79 17.05 -12.21
CA ASN A 553 5.88 17.66 -13.53
C ASN A 553 7.34 17.72 -14.00
N GLU A 554 7.56 17.53 -15.30
CA GLU A 554 8.84 17.83 -15.96
C GLU A 554 9.10 19.35 -15.90
N GLY A 555 9.79 19.81 -14.85
CA GLY A 555 10.28 21.19 -14.74
C GLY A 555 9.87 21.96 -13.49
N GLN A 556 8.88 21.49 -12.73
CA GLN A 556 8.57 22.00 -11.39
C GLN A 556 8.68 20.86 -10.39
N SER A 557 9.80 20.84 -9.67
CA SER A 557 10.22 19.69 -8.87
C SER A 557 9.65 19.71 -7.46
N THR A 558 8.47 20.28 -7.20
CA THR A 558 7.88 20.32 -5.85
C THR A 558 7.11 19.05 -5.48
N GLY A 559 6.71 18.20 -6.43
CA GLY A 559 5.86 17.03 -6.22
C GLY A 559 6.31 16.01 -5.17
N ILE A 560 5.40 15.44 -4.38
CA ILE A 560 5.68 14.32 -3.46
C ILE A 560 6.05 13.06 -4.24
N LEU A 561 5.40 12.81 -5.38
CA LEU A 561 5.79 11.72 -6.29
C LEU A 561 6.94 12.14 -7.21
N ASP A 562 7.79 11.17 -7.56
CA ASP A 562 8.72 11.26 -8.68
C ASP A 562 7.97 11.10 -10.02
N THR A 563 8.65 11.41 -11.11
CA THR A 563 8.18 11.40 -12.51
C THR A 563 7.56 10.07 -12.98
N ASP A 564 7.74 8.98 -12.22
CA ASP A 564 7.12 7.67 -12.48
C ASP A 564 5.68 7.56 -11.95
N TRP A 565 5.18 8.59 -11.26
CA TRP A 565 3.85 8.63 -10.63
C TRP A 565 3.63 7.49 -9.61
N LYS A 566 4.71 6.96 -9.03
CA LYS A 566 4.69 5.83 -8.09
C LYS A 566 5.59 6.03 -6.89
N THR A 567 6.81 6.48 -7.12
CA THR A 567 7.84 6.52 -6.09
C THR A 567 7.76 7.83 -5.31
N PRO A 568 7.55 7.82 -3.99
CA PRO A 568 7.62 9.03 -3.18
C PRO A 568 9.06 9.55 -3.05
N VAL A 569 9.24 10.86 -3.10
CA VAL A 569 10.55 11.51 -2.93
C VAL A 569 10.88 11.62 -1.44
N ALA A 570 11.70 10.70 -0.96
CA ALA A 570 12.04 10.56 0.47
C ALA A 570 12.49 11.88 1.13
N SER A 571 13.35 12.67 0.47
CA SER A 571 13.84 13.93 1.05
C SER A 571 12.73 14.97 1.30
N LYS A 572 11.65 14.95 0.53
CA LYS A 572 10.50 15.85 0.74
C LYS A 572 9.62 15.36 1.87
N LEU A 573 9.38 14.04 1.95
CA LEU A 573 8.66 13.42 3.06
C LEU A 573 9.40 13.63 4.38
N ASP A 574 10.72 13.45 4.40
CA ASP A 574 11.56 13.69 5.58
C ASP A 574 11.42 15.13 6.06
N ALA A 575 11.43 16.10 5.13
CA ALA A 575 11.31 17.52 5.45
C ALA A 575 9.97 17.90 6.10
N ILE A 576 8.88 17.20 5.78
CA ILE A 576 7.54 17.46 6.34
C ILE A 576 7.10 16.43 7.38
N SER A 577 7.93 15.43 7.69
CA SER A 577 7.57 14.28 8.54
C SER A 577 7.01 14.68 9.91
N THR A 578 7.52 15.76 10.50
CA THR A 578 7.06 16.29 11.80
C THR A 578 5.71 17.02 11.73
N LEU A 579 5.23 17.33 10.52
CA LEU A 579 3.95 17.99 10.29
C LEU A 579 2.78 17.00 10.16
N LEU A 580 3.06 15.71 9.92
CA LEU A 580 2.06 14.67 9.67
C LEU A 580 1.13 14.50 10.88
N ALA A 581 -0.16 14.24 10.62
CA ALA A 581 -1.23 14.19 11.61
C ALA A 581 -2.00 12.86 11.56
N GLU A 582 -2.75 12.55 12.61
CA GLU A 582 -3.57 11.33 12.69
C GLU A 582 -4.71 11.33 11.63
N ARG A 583 -5.10 10.14 11.15
CA ARG A 583 -6.21 9.95 10.21
C ARG A 583 -7.58 10.08 10.89
N PHE A 584 -8.62 10.39 10.12
CA PHE A 584 -10.00 10.38 10.61
C PHE A 584 -10.63 8.98 10.50
N PRO A 585 -11.59 8.61 11.36
CA PRO A 585 -12.29 7.33 11.22
C PRO A 585 -13.19 7.27 9.96
N PRO A 586 -13.38 6.08 9.34
CA PRO A 586 -14.29 5.87 8.21
C PRO A 586 -15.79 6.10 8.54
N ALA A 587 -16.62 6.30 7.51
CA ALA A 587 -18.08 6.48 7.69
C ALA A 587 -18.82 5.13 7.75
N GLY A 588 -19.54 4.87 8.85
CA GLY A 588 -20.28 3.60 9.11
C GLY A 588 -20.59 3.36 10.60
N ALA A 589 -19.93 4.09 11.48
CA ALA A 589 -20.18 4.06 12.92
C ALA A 589 -21.52 4.73 13.29
N ASN A 590 -22.62 3.98 13.49
CA ASN A 590 -23.41 3.99 14.75
C ASN A 590 -24.80 3.29 14.72
N GLY A 591 -25.07 2.57 15.83
CA GLY A 591 -26.38 2.41 16.49
C GLY A 591 -26.73 0.96 16.84
N GLY A 592 -26.99 0.51 18.08
CA GLY A 592 -27.11 1.10 19.40
C GLY A 592 -27.83 0.10 20.32
N ASP A 593 -27.32 -0.15 21.53
CA ASP A 593 -28.11 -0.42 22.74
C ASP A 593 -27.17 -0.49 23.94
N GLY A 594 -27.40 0.38 24.92
CA GLY A 594 -26.54 0.53 26.09
C GLY A 594 -26.78 -0.55 27.15
N MET A 595 -25.70 -0.97 27.82
CA MET A 595 -25.77 -1.33 29.23
C MET A 595 -24.43 -1.10 29.93
N TRP A 596 -24.39 -0.09 30.80
CA TRP A 596 -23.33 0.14 31.77
C TRP A 596 -23.43 -0.89 32.90
N VAL A 597 -22.33 -1.54 33.29
CA VAL A 597 -21.97 -1.72 34.71
C VAL A 597 -20.46 -1.61 34.88
N SER A 598 -20.12 -0.80 35.87
CA SER A 598 -18.85 -0.23 36.30
C SER A 598 -18.00 -1.09 37.24
N ALA A 599 -16.69 -0.85 37.14
CA ALA A 599 -15.70 -0.60 38.21
C ALA A 599 -15.29 -1.70 39.21
N ALA A 600 -13.97 -1.89 39.30
CA ALA A 600 -13.25 -1.58 40.54
C ALA A 600 -11.87 -0.96 40.21
N ASP A 601 -11.66 0.23 40.75
CA ASP A 601 -10.45 1.07 40.84
C ASP A 601 -9.10 0.29 40.84
N GLY A 602 -8.01 0.75 40.25
CA GLY A 602 -7.67 2.00 39.59
C GLY A 602 -6.15 2.10 39.49
N ASP A 603 -5.61 2.26 38.28
CA ASP A 603 -4.46 3.10 37.97
C ASP A 603 -4.31 3.14 36.44
N THR A 604 -4.00 4.31 35.91
CA THR A 604 -3.72 4.54 34.50
C THR A 604 -2.33 4.04 34.15
N ALA A 605 -2.18 3.43 32.96
CA ALA A 605 -0.95 2.98 32.28
C ALA A 605 -0.50 1.52 32.53
N SER A 606 -0.24 0.82 31.42
CA SER A 606 0.28 -0.57 31.27
C SER A 606 -0.65 -1.72 31.70
N LEU A 607 -0.84 -2.71 30.81
CA LEU A 607 -1.41 -4.02 31.18
C LEU A 607 -0.30 -5.09 31.22
N PRO A 608 -0.41 -6.12 32.09
CA PRO A 608 0.74 -6.74 32.75
C PRO A 608 0.99 -8.22 32.38
N TRP A 609 2.23 -8.65 32.61
CA TRP A 609 2.73 -10.02 32.56
C TRP A 609 2.02 -10.96 33.56
N LEU A 610 1.67 -12.19 33.16
CA LEU A 610 1.18 -13.26 34.05
C LEU A 610 2.29 -14.30 34.33
N SER A 611 2.45 -14.70 35.60
CA SER A 611 3.43 -15.72 36.01
C SER A 611 2.78 -17.08 36.33
N PRO A 612 3.52 -18.20 36.28
CA PRO A 612 3.00 -19.56 36.51
C PRO A 612 2.51 -19.85 37.94
N ASP A 613 2.74 -18.94 38.88
CA ASP A 613 2.41 -19.12 40.30
C ASP A 613 1.01 -18.61 40.68
N GLY A 614 0.25 -18.07 39.71
CA GLY A 614 -1.12 -17.56 39.89
C GLY A 614 -2.14 -18.35 39.07
N ASP A 615 -3.34 -18.55 39.65
CA ASP A 615 -4.49 -19.19 38.97
C ASP A 615 -4.98 -18.31 37.80
N GLY A 616 -4.36 -18.45 36.63
CA GLY A 616 -4.75 -17.77 35.39
C GLY A 616 -5.16 -18.79 34.32
N VAL A 617 -6.46 -18.94 34.09
CA VAL A 617 -6.98 -19.59 32.87
C VAL A 617 -7.16 -18.48 31.83
N ILE A 618 -6.46 -18.57 30.72
CA ILE A 618 -6.71 -17.70 29.56
C ILE A 618 -7.65 -18.46 28.63
N ALA A 619 -8.87 -17.95 28.46
CA ALA A 619 -9.78 -18.41 27.42
C ALA A 619 -9.41 -17.69 26.12
N LEU A 620 -8.96 -18.44 25.12
CA LEU A 620 -8.62 -17.92 23.80
C LEU A 620 -9.71 -18.38 22.81
N ARG A 621 -10.15 -17.49 21.92
CA ARG A 621 -10.87 -17.91 20.71
C ARG A 621 -9.90 -17.82 19.53
N ALA A 622 -9.45 -18.97 19.08
CA ALA A 622 -8.83 -19.19 17.77
C ALA A 622 -9.69 -20.23 17.03
N GLY A 623 -9.52 -20.39 15.72
CA GLY A 623 -10.32 -21.26 14.82
C GLY A 623 -10.39 -22.77 15.12
N LEU A 624 -10.14 -23.19 16.36
CA LEU A 624 -10.13 -24.58 16.87
C LEU A 624 -11.18 -24.80 17.99
N GLY A 625 -12.25 -24.00 18.06
CA GLY A 625 -13.28 -24.12 19.10
C GLY A 625 -12.85 -23.60 20.49
N GLU A 626 -13.55 -24.02 21.56
CA GLU A 626 -13.21 -23.64 22.94
C GLU A 626 -11.78 -24.08 23.27
N THR A 627 -10.88 -23.10 23.33
CA THR A 627 -9.45 -23.32 23.58
C THR A 627 -9.05 -22.69 24.90
N SER A 628 -8.34 -23.45 25.74
CA SER A 628 -7.86 -22.99 27.04
C SER A 628 -6.37 -23.26 27.21
N LEU A 629 -5.64 -22.25 27.68
CA LEU A 629 -4.25 -22.37 28.07
C LEU A 629 -4.16 -22.27 29.60
N THR A 630 -3.61 -23.30 30.24
CA THR A 630 -3.58 -23.42 31.70
C THR A 630 -2.13 -23.56 32.18
N ALA A 631 -1.73 -22.72 33.15
CA ALA A 631 -0.45 -22.87 33.83
C ALA A 631 -0.39 -24.17 34.64
N GLN A 632 0.77 -24.81 34.71
CA GLN A 632 1.05 -26.02 35.49
C GLN A 632 2.41 -25.87 36.23
N GLU A 633 2.64 -26.65 37.28
CA GLU A 633 3.85 -26.58 38.14
C GLU A 633 5.21 -26.68 37.38
N SER A 634 5.22 -27.12 36.12
CA SER A 634 6.44 -27.26 35.30
C SER A 634 6.29 -26.77 33.84
N GLY A 635 5.34 -25.87 33.57
CA GLY A 635 5.10 -25.29 32.24
C GLY A 635 3.62 -25.02 31.93
N TRP A 636 3.20 -25.10 30.67
CA TRP A 636 1.85 -24.74 30.22
C TRP A 636 1.14 -25.91 29.53
N GLN A 637 -0.18 -26.00 29.69
CA GLN A 637 -1.02 -27.00 29.04
C GLN A 637 -2.06 -26.32 28.16
N LEU A 638 -2.06 -26.61 26.87
CA LEU A 638 -3.06 -26.15 25.90
C LEU A 638 -4.08 -27.26 25.68
N GLN A 639 -5.37 -26.92 25.79
CA GLN A 639 -6.49 -27.80 25.44
C GLN A 639 -7.34 -27.11 24.38
N TRP A 640 -7.72 -27.85 23.34
CA TRP A 640 -8.62 -27.37 22.28
C TRP A 640 -9.58 -28.50 21.86
N HIS A 641 -10.65 -28.12 21.17
CA HIS A 641 -11.75 -29.03 20.79
C HIS A 641 -12.14 -28.82 19.33
N ASP A 642 -11.88 -29.82 18.48
CA ASP A 642 -12.30 -29.82 17.07
C ASP A 642 -13.36 -30.89 16.78
N ALA A 643 -13.64 -31.12 15.49
CA ALA A 643 -14.62 -32.11 15.04
C ALA A 643 -14.21 -33.57 15.36
N GLU A 644 -12.91 -33.83 15.60
CA GLU A 644 -12.39 -35.14 15.99
C GLU A 644 -12.35 -35.35 17.52
N GLY A 645 -12.41 -34.28 18.31
CA GLY A 645 -12.62 -34.33 19.76
C GLY A 645 -11.74 -33.36 20.55
N ALA A 646 -11.52 -33.69 21.82
CA ALA A 646 -10.69 -32.89 22.72
C ALA A 646 -9.22 -33.30 22.62
N HIS A 647 -8.34 -32.33 22.41
CA HIS A 647 -6.90 -32.53 22.30
C HIS A 647 -6.15 -31.80 23.41
N THR A 648 -4.90 -32.18 23.64
CA THR A 648 -4.08 -31.59 24.70
C THR A 648 -2.60 -31.58 24.34
N GLY A 649 -2.00 -30.39 24.33
CA GLY A 649 -0.55 -30.17 24.21
C GLY A 649 0.07 -29.75 25.54
N ARG A 650 1.31 -30.18 25.82
CA ARG A 650 2.07 -29.75 27.01
C ARG A 650 3.38 -29.11 26.60
N PHE A 651 3.63 -27.92 27.15
CA PHE A 651 4.87 -27.18 27.03
C PHE A 651 5.60 -27.28 28.37
N ALA A 652 6.68 -28.04 28.45
CA ALA A 652 7.55 -28.04 29.62
C ALA A 652 8.55 -26.88 29.51
N ASP A 653 8.97 -26.31 30.65
CA ASP A 653 10.05 -25.30 30.74
C ASP A 653 9.76 -23.94 30.07
N VAL A 654 8.49 -23.59 29.85
CA VAL A 654 8.07 -22.26 29.35
C VAL A 654 7.69 -21.37 30.52
N ALA A 655 8.49 -20.32 30.79
CA ALA A 655 8.39 -19.50 32.00
C ALA A 655 7.30 -18.40 31.94
N ALA A 656 6.90 -17.93 30.75
CA ALA A 656 5.81 -16.97 30.55
C ALA A 656 5.28 -17.05 29.11
N VAL A 657 4.03 -16.61 28.90
CA VAL A 657 3.41 -16.40 27.58
C VAL A 657 2.86 -14.96 27.57
N ALA A 658 3.19 -14.19 26.54
CA ALA A 658 2.66 -12.84 26.32
C ALA A 658 2.06 -12.74 24.92
N THR A 659 0.99 -11.97 24.78
CA THR A 659 0.37 -11.62 23.50
C THR A 659 0.48 -10.12 23.28
N LEU A 660 1.05 -9.71 22.15
CA LEU A 660 0.73 -8.42 21.53
C LEU A 660 -0.29 -8.76 20.44
N ASP A 661 -1.50 -8.19 20.52
CA ASP A 661 -2.59 -8.36 19.53
C ASP A 661 -3.06 -9.80 19.27
N GLY A 662 -2.89 -10.71 20.24
CA GLY A 662 -3.56 -12.01 20.24
C GLY A 662 -3.04 -13.06 19.24
N ARG A 663 -1.97 -12.80 18.47
CA ARG A 663 -1.42 -13.76 17.50
C ARG A 663 -0.07 -14.34 17.96
N ILE A 664 0.15 -15.62 17.64
CA ILE A 664 1.47 -16.30 17.65
C ILE A 664 1.72 -16.71 16.19
N ASP A 665 2.77 -16.16 15.57
CA ASP A 665 2.97 -16.20 14.11
C ASP A 665 3.99 -17.28 13.70
N PHE A 666 3.62 -18.10 12.71
CA PHE A 666 4.45 -19.22 12.24
C PHE A 666 4.37 -19.38 10.72
N LEU A 667 5.46 -19.01 10.03
CA LEU A 667 5.80 -19.25 8.61
C LEU A 667 4.89 -18.54 7.57
N GLY A 668 5.25 -17.30 7.22
CA GLY A 668 4.64 -16.52 6.13
C GLY A 668 5.11 -16.90 4.71
N THR A 669 4.38 -16.41 3.71
CA THR A 669 4.55 -16.65 2.26
C THR A 669 5.67 -15.84 1.59
N SER A 670 6.54 -15.20 2.36
CA SER A 670 7.64 -14.42 1.78
C SER A 670 8.68 -15.31 1.10
N ASP A 671 9.29 -14.81 0.01
CA ASP A 671 10.35 -15.53 -0.71
C ASP A 671 11.46 -16.02 0.23
N ALA A 672 11.83 -15.23 1.23
CA ALA A 672 12.82 -15.60 2.24
C ALA A 672 12.36 -16.76 3.15
N ALA A 673 11.08 -16.78 3.53
CA ALA A 673 10.51 -17.86 4.33
C ALA A 673 10.37 -19.17 3.52
N MET A 674 10.04 -19.07 2.22
CA MET A 674 10.03 -20.21 1.31
C MET A 674 11.43 -20.80 1.09
N VAL A 675 12.45 -19.94 0.97
CA VAL A 675 13.86 -20.36 0.90
C VAL A 675 14.29 -21.06 2.20
N ASP A 676 13.90 -20.54 3.36
CA ASP A 676 14.22 -21.12 4.66
C ASP A 676 13.56 -22.49 4.86
N ALA A 677 12.31 -22.63 4.41
CA ALA A 677 11.61 -23.92 4.38
C ALA A 677 12.35 -24.95 3.51
N LEU A 678 12.92 -24.54 2.38
CA LEU A 678 13.70 -25.44 1.52
C LEU A 678 15.04 -25.83 2.13
N TYR A 679 15.79 -24.90 2.75
CA TYR A 679 17.02 -25.24 3.48
C TYR A 679 16.77 -26.28 4.58
N ARG A 680 15.67 -26.12 5.30
CA ARG A 680 15.28 -27.07 6.34
C ARG A 680 14.87 -28.42 5.76
N THR A 681 13.97 -28.41 4.79
CA THR A 681 13.38 -29.61 4.18
C THR A 681 14.41 -30.44 3.43
N LEU A 682 15.38 -29.79 2.76
CA LEU A 682 16.38 -30.47 1.92
C LEU A 682 17.71 -30.70 2.63
N LEU A 683 18.17 -29.78 3.46
CA LEU A 683 19.51 -29.83 4.07
C LEU A 683 19.46 -30.07 5.59
N GLY A 684 18.28 -30.00 6.21
CA GLY A 684 18.10 -30.28 7.64
C GLY A 684 18.69 -29.22 8.55
N ARG A 685 18.84 -28.00 8.07
CA ARG A 685 19.44 -26.87 8.81
C ARG A 685 18.80 -25.55 8.41
N VAL A 686 19.03 -24.52 9.22
CA VAL A 686 18.68 -23.14 8.86
C VAL A 686 19.57 -22.63 7.74
N SER A 687 19.04 -21.72 6.94
CA SER A 687 19.80 -21.02 5.91
C SER A 687 20.81 -20.07 6.54
N GLU A 688 21.98 -19.95 5.93
CA GLU A 688 22.89 -18.84 6.21
C GLU A 688 22.41 -17.58 5.48
N VAL A 689 22.67 -16.39 6.06
CA VAL A 689 22.21 -15.11 5.51
C VAL A 689 22.58 -14.93 4.03
N ALA A 690 23.82 -15.26 3.66
CA ALA A 690 24.28 -15.12 2.27
C ALA A 690 23.57 -16.09 1.30
N GLY A 691 23.28 -17.32 1.75
CA GLY A 691 22.57 -18.31 0.96
C GLY A 691 21.08 -17.99 0.84
N ARG A 692 20.46 -17.55 1.94
CA ARG A 692 19.08 -17.06 1.94
C ARG A 692 18.91 -15.89 1.00
N SER A 693 19.75 -14.86 1.12
CA SER A 693 19.69 -13.68 0.26
C SER A 693 19.89 -14.04 -1.21
N TYR A 694 20.86 -14.90 -1.52
CA TYR A 694 21.12 -15.34 -2.89
C TYR A 694 19.90 -16.03 -3.54
N TRP A 695 19.24 -16.94 -2.82
CA TRP A 695 18.07 -17.64 -3.36
C TRP A 695 16.80 -16.80 -3.34
N THR A 696 16.68 -15.87 -2.40
CA THR A 696 15.56 -14.91 -2.34
C THR A 696 15.64 -13.94 -3.53
N GLU A 697 16.82 -13.43 -3.84
CA GLU A 697 17.07 -12.57 -5.01
C GLU A 697 16.79 -13.34 -6.31
N ALA A 698 17.17 -14.61 -6.39
CA ALA A 698 16.84 -15.45 -7.54
C ALA A 698 15.32 -15.61 -7.76
N LEU A 699 14.52 -15.75 -6.69
CA LEU A 699 13.05 -15.81 -6.79
C LEU A 699 12.46 -14.48 -7.29
N GLN A 700 12.99 -13.36 -6.79
CA GLN A 700 12.57 -12.01 -7.20
C GLN A 700 12.94 -11.71 -8.66
N GLU A 701 14.00 -12.33 -9.17
CA GLU A 701 14.40 -12.29 -10.58
C GLU A 701 13.64 -13.29 -11.48
N GLY A 702 12.66 -14.02 -10.92
CA GLY A 702 11.77 -14.91 -11.65
C GLY A 702 12.22 -16.37 -11.73
N ALA A 703 13.20 -16.80 -10.91
CA ALA A 703 13.47 -18.21 -10.72
C ALA A 703 12.29 -18.90 -10.03
N VAL A 704 12.07 -20.18 -10.33
CA VAL A 704 11.03 -20.98 -9.66
C VAL A 704 11.64 -21.83 -8.54
N LEU A 705 10.90 -22.00 -7.44
CA LEU A 705 11.34 -22.76 -6.26
C LEU A 705 11.81 -24.19 -6.58
N GLN A 706 11.26 -24.79 -7.62
CA GLN A 706 11.64 -26.12 -8.09
C GLN A 706 13.09 -26.15 -8.62
N ASP A 707 13.51 -25.10 -9.32
CA ASP A 707 14.88 -24.98 -9.84
C ASP A 707 15.89 -24.71 -8.71
N ILE A 708 15.47 -23.94 -7.70
CA ILE A 708 16.25 -23.71 -6.49
C ILE A 708 16.43 -25.00 -5.70
N ALA A 709 15.34 -25.76 -5.46
CA ALA A 709 15.38 -27.06 -4.82
C ALA A 709 16.25 -28.07 -5.59
N ALA A 710 16.18 -28.07 -6.92
CA ALA A 710 17.03 -28.90 -7.76
C ALA A 710 18.51 -28.53 -7.66
N SER A 711 18.81 -27.22 -7.61
CA SER A 711 20.17 -26.71 -7.39
C SER A 711 20.73 -27.08 -6.02
N MET A 712 19.91 -26.95 -4.96
CA MET A 712 20.28 -27.38 -3.60
C MET A 712 20.57 -28.88 -3.54
N LEU A 713 19.71 -29.71 -4.14
CA LEU A 713 19.90 -31.17 -4.23
C LEU A 713 21.13 -31.56 -5.06
N GLY A 714 21.46 -30.79 -6.10
CA GLY A 714 22.63 -31.00 -6.96
C GLY A 714 23.95 -30.48 -6.37
N SER A 715 23.90 -29.68 -5.30
CA SER A 715 25.08 -29.16 -4.62
C SER A 715 25.87 -30.28 -3.92
N ALA A 716 27.16 -30.03 -3.63
CA ALA A 716 27.98 -31.00 -2.89
C ALA A 716 27.37 -31.37 -1.52
N GLU A 717 26.68 -30.43 -0.89
CA GLU A 717 25.95 -30.62 0.36
C GLU A 717 24.67 -31.43 0.16
N GLY A 718 23.85 -31.08 -0.83
CA GLY A 718 22.62 -31.81 -1.16
C GLY A 718 22.88 -33.26 -1.58
N VAL A 719 23.95 -33.50 -2.35
CA VAL A 719 24.38 -34.86 -2.73
C VAL A 719 24.87 -35.63 -1.49
N ALA A 720 25.58 -34.98 -0.56
CA ALA A 720 26.01 -35.62 0.68
C ALA A 720 24.83 -35.97 1.63
N VAL A 721 23.78 -35.14 1.66
CA VAL A 721 22.61 -35.33 2.53
C VAL A 721 21.58 -36.29 1.92
N ASN A 722 21.37 -36.23 0.60
CA ASN A 722 20.25 -36.88 -0.10
C ASN A 722 20.63 -37.79 -1.29
N GLY A 723 21.86 -37.71 -1.80
CA GLY A 723 22.24 -38.26 -3.12
C GLY A 723 22.15 -39.79 -3.23
N ASP A 724 22.53 -40.52 -2.18
CA ASP A 724 22.54 -42.00 -2.19
C ASP A 724 21.26 -42.64 -1.63
N LEU A 725 20.25 -41.84 -1.28
CA LEU A 725 19.01 -42.35 -0.70
C LEU A 725 18.13 -43.02 -1.75
N SER A 726 17.44 -44.10 -1.39
CA SER A 726 16.27 -44.57 -2.14
C SER A 726 15.12 -43.58 -2.02
N ASP A 727 14.14 -43.62 -2.92
CA ASP A 727 13.00 -42.69 -2.89
C ASP A 727 12.22 -42.75 -1.57
N THR A 728 12.05 -43.95 -1.01
CA THR A 728 11.47 -44.13 0.33
C THR A 728 12.32 -43.51 1.43
N ALA A 729 13.64 -43.67 1.37
CA ALA A 729 14.55 -43.10 2.37
C ALA A 729 14.67 -41.56 2.23
N PHE A 730 14.51 -41.02 1.03
CA PHE A 730 14.46 -39.60 0.75
C PHE A 730 13.19 -38.97 1.32
N VAL A 731 12.01 -39.52 1.02
CA VAL A 731 10.74 -39.04 1.57
C VAL A 731 10.73 -39.12 3.10
N GLN A 732 11.19 -40.23 3.67
CA GLN A 732 11.34 -40.39 5.12
C GLN A 732 12.23 -39.30 5.73
N ARG A 733 13.25 -38.85 4.99
CA ARG A 733 14.13 -37.77 5.44
C ARG A 733 13.42 -36.42 5.47
N LEU A 734 12.57 -36.13 4.48
CA LEU A 734 11.76 -34.90 4.47
C LEU A 734 10.84 -34.83 5.69
N TYR A 735 10.17 -35.94 6.04
CA TYR A 735 9.39 -36.06 7.27
C TYR A 735 10.25 -35.78 8.51
N ASN A 736 11.42 -36.42 8.62
CA ASN A 736 12.25 -36.27 9.80
C ASN A 736 12.87 -34.86 9.92
N GLN A 737 13.14 -34.18 8.80
CA GLN A 737 13.76 -32.84 8.79
C GLN A 737 12.75 -31.70 8.91
N THR A 738 11.53 -31.89 8.42
CA THR A 738 10.49 -30.85 8.37
C THR A 738 9.51 -30.98 9.53
N LEU A 739 9.13 -32.23 9.84
CA LEU A 739 8.07 -32.59 10.80
C LEU A 739 8.60 -33.29 12.06
N PHE A 740 9.91 -33.53 12.14
CA PHE A 740 10.58 -34.14 13.31
C PHE A 740 10.00 -35.48 13.79
N ARG A 741 9.32 -36.19 12.90
CA ARG A 741 8.75 -37.52 13.16
C ARG A 741 8.86 -38.39 11.94
N ASP A 742 8.70 -39.69 12.14
CA ASP A 742 8.61 -40.60 11.01
C ASP A 742 7.30 -40.39 10.24
N GLY A 743 7.37 -40.46 8.91
CA GLY A 743 6.20 -40.39 8.06
C GLY A 743 5.25 -41.56 8.29
N GLU A 744 3.95 -41.27 8.37
CA GLU A 744 2.93 -42.30 8.49
C GLU A 744 2.86 -43.13 7.21
N ALA A 745 2.40 -44.38 7.29
CA ALA A 745 2.46 -45.33 6.18
C ALA A 745 1.73 -44.83 4.91
N GLU A 746 0.61 -44.12 5.07
CA GLU A 746 -0.17 -43.56 3.96
C GLU A 746 0.52 -42.33 3.35
N GLY A 747 1.00 -41.40 4.19
CA GLY A 747 1.74 -40.22 3.75
C GLY A 747 3.08 -40.55 3.09
N LEU A 748 3.81 -41.55 3.63
CA LEU A 748 5.03 -42.06 3.00
C LEU A 748 4.73 -42.69 1.64
N THR A 749 3.64 -43.46 1.55
CA THR A 749 3.21 -44.10 0.30
C THR A 749 2.80 -43.07 -0.75
N TYR A 750 2.11 -41.99 -0.36
CA TYR A 750 1.71 -40.91 -1.25
C TYR A 750 2.93 -40.26 -1.92
N TRP A 751 3.88 -39.74 -1.13
CA TRP A 751 5.04 -39.03 -1.68
C TRP A 751 6.01 -39.95 -2.44
N VAL A 752 6.17 -41.20 -2.02
CA VAL A 752 6.97 -42.19 -2.76
C VAL A 752 6.31 -42.56 -4.07
N ASN A 753 4.98 -42.67 -4.12
CA ASN A 753 4.26 -42.89 -5.37
C ASN A 753 4.37 -41.68 -6.31
N SER A 754 4.40 -40.45 -5.79
CA SER A 754 4.63 -39.26 -6.63
C SER A 754 5.96 -39.35 -7.39
N LEU A 755 7.04 -39.77 -6.72
CA LEU A 755 8.33 -40.05 -7.36
C LEU A 755 8.22 -41.19 -8.39
N GLY A 756 7.48 -42.26 -8.07
CA GLY A 756 7.24 -43.38 -8.98
C GLY A 756 6.41 -43.05 -10.23
N HIS A 757 5.63 -41.96 -10.19
CA HIS A 757 4.82 -41.47 -11.32
C HIS A 757 5.49 -40.32 -12.09
N GLY A 758 6.78 -40.08 -11.85
CA GLY A 758 7.60 -39.17 -12.66
C GLY A 758 7.85 -37.79 -12.06
N ALA A 759 7.39 -37.51 -10.83
CA ALA A 759 7.81 -36.30 -10.12
C ALA A 759 9.29 -36.38 -9.74
N SER A 760 10.00 -35.27 -9.87
CA SER A 760 11.37 -35.13 -9.40
C SER A 760 11.43 -34.97 -7.88
N ARG A 761 12.60 -35.26 -7.30
CA ARG A 761 12.85 -35.04 -5.88
C ARG A 761 12.74 -33.57 -5.46
N ALA A 762 13.03 -32.65 -6.38
CA ALA A 762 12.88 -31.22 -6.17
C ALA A 762 11.40 -30.82 -6.08
N GLU A 763 10.57 -31.32 -7.00
CA GLU A 763 9.12 -31.08 -6.97
C GLU A 763 8.48 -31.66 -5.71
N VAL A 764 8.86 -32.88 -5.32
CA VAL A 764 8.35 -33.51 -4.10
C VAL A 764 8.79 -32.74 -2.85
N ALA A 765 10.03 -32.23 -2.79
CA ALA A 765 10.47 -31.45 -1.64
C ALA A 765 9.77 -30.09 -1.51
N VAL A 766 9.54 -29.38 -2.62
CA VAL A 766 8.79 -28.12 -2.63
C VAL A 766 7.34 -28.34 -2.21
N GLN A 767 6.69 -29.36 -2.77
CA GLN A 767 5.31 -29.70 -2.42
C GLN A 767 5.18 -30.21 -0.98
N PHE A 768 6.19 -30.93 -0.47
CA PHE A 768 6.23 -31.39 0.90
C PHE A 768 6.37 -30.22 1.88
N ALA A 769 7.31 -29.30 1.62
CA ALA A 769 7.54 -28.10 2.42
C ALA A 769 6.30 -27.18 2.47
N ALA A 770 5.52 -27.14 1.38
CA ALA A 770 4.28 -26.39 1.28
C ALA A 770 3.03 -27.20 1.64
N SER A 771 3.19 -28.43 2.15
CA SER A 771 2.03 -29.28 2.46
C SER A 771 1.30 -28.79 3.70
N PRO A 772 -0.03 -28.96 3.78
CA PRO A 772 -0.80 -28.63 4.98
C PRO A 772 -0.25 -29.31 6.23
N GLU A 773 0.27 -30.53 6.10
CA GLU A 773 0.90 -31.28 7.19
C GLU A 773 2.20 -30.59 7.68
N ALA A 774 3.04 -30.13 6.76
CA ALA A 774 4.24 -29.32 7.07
C ALA A 774 3.90 -27.95 7.67
N GLN A 775 2.77 -27.37 7.28
CA GLN A 775 2.29 -26.07 7.76
C GLN A 775 1.54 -26.15 9.10
N SER A 776 1.12 -27.34 9.55
CA SER A 776 0.27 -27.53 10.74
C SER A 776 0.93 -28.25 11.92
N ASP A 777 2.18 -28.74 11.81
CA ASP A 777 2.85 -29.48 12.89
C ASP A 777 3.60 -28.58 13.91
N PRO A 778 3.19 -28.54 15.20
CA PRO A 778 3.79 -27.66 16.20
C PRO A 778 5.20 -28.08 16.67
N GLY A 779 5.62 -29.33 16.43
CA GLY A 779 6.96 -29.83 16.78
C GLY A 779 8.05 -29.26 15.87
N GLY A 780 7.74 -29.14 14.58
CA GLY A 780 8.55 -28.37 13.62
C GLY A 780 8.59 -26.88 13.91
N VAL A 781 7.50 -26.34 14.46
CA VAL A 781 7.33 -24.93 14.82
C VAL A 781 8.20 -24.53 16.04
N ALA A 782 8.31 -25.39 17.05
CA ALA A 782 9.09 -25.09 18.28
C ALA A 782 10.62 -24.95 18.06
N SER A 783 11.14 -25.35 16.91
CA SER A 783 12.57 -25.24 16.56
C SER A 783 12.85 -24.18 15.46
N ALA A 784 11.84 -23.40 15.08
CA ALA A 784 11.94 -22.37 14.03
C ALA A 784 12.25 -20.95 14.56
N GLY A 785 12.78 -20.82 15.78
CA GLY A 785 13.28 -19.55 16.30
C GLY A 785 12.30 -18.84 17.24
N LEU A 786 12.49 -19.05 18.54
CA LEU A 786 11.97 -18.14 19.56
C LEU A 786 12.74 -16.81 19.45
N LYS A 787 12.11 -15.79 18.87
CA LYS A 787 12.56 -14.40 19.03
C LYS A 787 11.95 -13.85 20.32
N THR A 788 12.77 -13.39 21.26
CA THR A 788 12.25 -12.63 22.41
C THR A 788 12.32 -11.13 22.16
N VAL A 789 11.31 -10.43 22.67
CA VAL A 789 11.36 -8.99 22.94
C VAL A 789 11.43 -8.84 24.46
N ASP A 790 12.56 -9.26 25.03
CA ASP A 790 12.92 -8.91 26.41
C ASP A 790 13.73 -7.60 26.33
N PRO A 791 13.27 -6.48 26.92
CA PRO A 791 13.96 -5.19 26.82
C PRO A 791 15.39 -5.22 27.36
N ASP A 792 15.68 -6.03 28.36
CA ASP A 792 17.02 -6.18 28.93
C ASP A 792 17.88 -7.12 28.06
N ALA A 793 17.29 -8.14 27.44
CA ALA A 793 17.98 -8.96 26.43
C ALA A 793 18.31 -8.14 25.17
N ALA A 794 17.34 -7.38 24.64
CA ALA A 794 17.48 -6.48 23.50
C ALA A 794 18.55 -5.43 23.76
N TRP A 795 18.55 -4.86 24.96
CA TRP A 795 19.56 -3.91 25.40
C TRP A 795 20.95 -4.57 25.54
N ALA A 796 21.03 -5.80 26.05
CA ALA A 796 22.27 -6.57 26.13
C ALA A 796 22.82 -6.92 24.74
N GLY A 797 21.97 -7.39 23.83
CA GLY A 797 22.34 -7.73 22.45
C GLY A 797 22.89 -6.54 21.68
N PHE A 798 22.18 -5.40 21.73
CA PHE A 798 22.64 -4.15 21.12
C PHE A 798 23.98 -3.70 21.69
N SER A 799 24.15 -3.74 23.02
CA SER A 799 25.38 -3.31 23.68
C SER A 799 26.58 -4.18 23.31
N PHE A 800 26.40 -5.50 23.14
CA PHE A 800 27.44 -6.39 22.64
C PHE A 800 27.78 -6.13 21.16
N ALA A 801 26.78 -5.91 20.32
CA ALA A 801 27.01 -5.57 18.91
C ALA A 801 27.78 -4.25 18.76
N ALA A 802 27.38 -3.23 19.51
CA ALA A 802 28.01 -1.91 19.54
C ALA A 802 29.45 -1.95 20.07
N LEU A 803 29.68 -2.52 21.26
CA LEU A 803 30.97 -2.41 21.95
C LEU A 803 31.94 -3.55 21.61
N ALA A 804 31.44 -4.77 21.41
CA ALA A 804 32.26 -5.93 21.09
C ALA A 804 32.28 -6.26 19.59
N GLY A 805 31.44 -5.63 18.77
CA GLY A 805 31.39 -5.84 17.32
C GLY A 805 30.86 -7.22 16.91
N ARG A 806 30.12 -7.90 17.80
CA ARG A 806 29.54 -9.22 17.58
C ARG A 806 28.21 -9.36 18.32
N ALA A 807 27.37 -10.30 17.88
CA ALA A 807 26.22 -10.73 18.66
C ALA A 807 26.63 -11.37 19.99
N ILE A 808 25.79 -11.20 21.02
CA ILE A 808 25.93 -11.91 22.29
C ILE A 808 25.62 -13.40 22.08
N ALA A 809 26.41 -14.30 22.68
CA ALA A 809 26.11 -15.72 22.59
C ALA A 809 24.98 -16.11 23.55
N ALA A 810 24.14 -17.08 23.17
CA ALA A 810 22.99 -17.51 23.98
C ALA A 810 23.37 -17.92 25.41
N GLY A 811 24.54 -18.53 25.61
CA GLY A 811 25.05 -18.88 26.95
C GLY A 811 25.48 -17.68 27.79
N GLU A 812 25.98 -16.60 27.18
CA GLU A 812 26.34 -15.35 27.85
C GLU A 812 25.08 -14.60 28.28
N LEU A 813 24.09 -14.53 27.38
CA LEU A 813 22.80 -13.91 27.64
C LEU A 813 22.03 -14.62 28.77
N ARG A 814 21.99 -15.96 28.75
CA ARG A 814 21.39 -16.75 29.84
C ARG A 814 22.09 -16.52 31.19
N GLY A 815 23.40 -16.32 31.19
CA GLY A 815 24.16 -16.01 32.41
C GLY A 815 23.77 -14.65 33.02
N LEU A 816 23.55 -13.64 32.18
CA LEU A 816 23.15 -12.28 32.59
C LEU A 816 21.72 -12.24 33.15
N LEU A 817 20.81 -13.03 32.57
CA LEU A 817 19.37 -13.00 32.91
C LEU A 817 18.97 -14.02 34.00
N ALA A 818 19.90 -14.87 34.47
CA ALA A 818 19.62 -15.98 35.40
C ALA A 818 19.14 -15.56 36.81
N GLY A 819 19.20 -14.27 37.15
CA GLY A 819 18.89 -13.76 38.49
C GLY A 819 17.45 -13.30 38.74
N GLY A 820 16.67 -13.05 37.68
CA GLY A 820 15.31 -12.48 37.81
C GLY A 820 15.25 -11.04 38.36
N GLU A 821 16.39 -10.39 38.58
CA GLU A 821 16.50 -8.96 38.92
C GLU A 821 16.75 -8.14 37.64
N ALA A 822 16.38 -6.85 37.65
CA ALA A 822 16.59 -5.94 36.51
C ALA A 822 18.10 -5.83 36.16
N LEU A 823 18.41 -5.79 34.87
CA LEU A 823 19.80 -5.82 34.37
C LEU A 823 20.62 -4.61 34.86
N ASP A 824 21.72 -4.84 35.57
CA ASP A 824 22.70 -3.79 35.89
C ASP A 824 23.54 -3.44 34.66
N ARG A 825 23.06 -2.44 33.93
CA ARG A 825 23.61 -1.94 32.67
C ARG A 825 25.05 -1.47 32.78
N ALA A 826 25.43 -0.83 33.89
CA ALA A 826 26.77 -0.32 34.10
C ALA A 826 27.76 -1.45 34.38
N ALA A 827 27.37 -2.44 35.18
CA ALA A 827 28.18 -3.63 35.43
C ALA A 827 28.41 -4.43 34.12
N MET A 828 27.36 -4.62 33.32
CA MET A 828 27.44 -5.35 32.06
C MET A 828 28.37 -4.67 31.04
N VAL A 829 28.27 -3.35 30.86
CA VAL A 829 29.20 -2.60 29.99
C VAL A 829 30.64 -2.78 30.47
N GLY A 830 30.86 -2.77 31.79
CA GLY A 830 32.16 -3.08 32.39
C GLY A 830 32.70 -4.46 32.03
N GLU A 831 31.84 -5.49 32.02
CA GLU A 831 32.22 -6.86 31.64
C GLU A 831 32.53 -6.97 30.15
N ILE A 832 31.72 -6.37 29.28
CA ILE A 832 31.96 -6.35 27.82
C ILE A 832 33.32 -5.71 27.51
N MET A 833 33.62 -4.60 28.18
CA MET A 833 34.86 -3.86 27.98
C MET A 833 36.11 -4.58 28.53
N GLN A 834 35.94 -5.53 29.45
CA GLN A 834 37.02 -6.41 29.88
C GLN A 834 37.25 -7.60 28.91
N GLY A 835 36.30 -7.85 28.01
CA GLY A 835 36.34 -8.93 27.03
C GLY A 835 37.37 -8.72 25.91
N GLY A 836 37.96 -9.81 25.44
CA GLY A 836 39.01 -9.77 24.40
C GLY A 836 38.57 -9.14 23.08
N ALA A 837 37.29 -9.24 22.70
CA ALA A 837 36.75 -8.64 21.48
C ALA A 837 36.75 -7.11 21.54
N TYR A 838 36.34 -6.53 22.67
CA TYR A 838 36.45 -5.09 22.90
C TYR A 838 37.92 -4.65 22.91
N GLN A 839 38.80 -5.40 23.61
CA GLN A 839 40.23 -5.07 23.71
C GLN A 839 40.96 -5.11 22.37
N LEU A 840 40.49 -5.91 21.40
CA LEU A 840 41.03 -5.96 20.04
C LEU A 840 40.45 -4.88 19.11
N GLY A 841 39.26 -4.34 19.43
CA GLY A 841 38.61 -3.26 18.70
C GLY A 841 38.76 -1.92 19.41
N LEU A 842 37.68 -1.46 20.03
CA LEU A 842 37.54 -0.14 20.67
C LEU A 842 38.57 0.10 21.79
N GLY A 843 39.04 -0.95 22.48
CA GLY A 843 40.01 -0.86 23.56
C GLY A 843 41.41 -0.39 23.14
N THR A 844 41.76 -0.52 21.86
CA THR A 844 43.06 -0.07 21.32
C THR A 844 43.08 1.40 20.90
N LEU A 845 41.90 2.02 20.77
CA LEU A 845 41.76 3.39 20.30
C LEU A 845 42.16 4.39 21.39
N GLY A 846 42.67 5.56 20.99
CA GLY A 846 42.78 6.72 21.90
C GLY A 846 41.39 7.28 22.23
N ASP A 847 41.28 8.11 23.27
CA ASP A 847 39.97 8.57 23.81
C ASP A 847 39.07 9.24 22.75
N ALA A 848 39.64 10.11 21.91
CA ALA A 848 38.91 10.73 20.81
C ALA A 848 38.43 9.71 19.76
N GLY A 849 39.26 8.70 19.45
CA GLY A 849 38.89 7.64 18.52
C GLY A 849 37.84 6.68 19.10
N PHE A 850 37.88 6.45 20.41
CA PHE A 850 36.88 5.67 21.13
C PHE A 850 35.50 6.34 21.06
N VAL A 851 35.41 7.64 21.33
CA VAL A 851 34.15 8.40 21.24
C VAL A 851 33.63 8.43 19.79
N ALA A 852 34.49 8.72 18.81
CA ALA A 852 34.07 8.73 17.41
C ALA A 852 33.52 7.37 16.95
N ALA A 853 34.16 6.28 17.39
CA ALA A 853 33.71 4.94 17.06
C ALA A 853 32.37 4.55 17.75
N LEU A 854 32.00 5.18 18.87
CA LEU A 854 30.66 4.99 19.45
C LEU A 854 29.58 5.62 18.56
N TYR A 855 29.77 6.84 18.07
CA TYR A 855 28.84 7.47 17.12
C TYR A 855 28.67 6.62 15.84
N GLU A 856 29.78 6.15 15.27
CA GLU A 856 29.74 5.35 14.05
C GLU A 856 29.06 3.98 14.27
N LYS A 857 29.35 3.30 15.39
CA LYS A 857 28.86 1.93 15.63
C LYS A 857 27.45 1.86 16.24
N VAL A 858 27.04 2.89 16.96
CA VAL A 858 25.75 2.91 17.68
C VAL A 858 24.70 3.72 16.92
N LEU A 859 25.10 4.84 16.32
CA LEU A 859 24.18 5.79 15.67
C LEU A 859 24.34 5.79 14.14
N HIS A 860 25.25 4.98 13.61
CA HIS A 860 25.52 4.84 12.17
C HIS A 860 25.80 6.16 11.44
N ARG A 861 26.37 7.13 12.16
CA ARG A 861 26.73 8.46 11.64
C ARG A 861 28.05 8.93 12.22
N GLU A 862 28.68 9.91 11.58
CA GLU A 862 29.79 10.65 12.20
C GLU A 862 29.26 11.51 13.35
N GLY A 863 30.02 11.56 14.45
CA GLY A 863 29.67 12.41 15.58
C GLY A 863 29.83 13.88 15.23
N ASP A 864 28.84 14.71 15.59
CA ASP A 864 28.97 16.15 15.44
C ASP A 864 29.95 16.74 16.46
N ALA A 865 30.42 17.95 16.19
CA ALA A 865 31.47 18.58 16.99
C ALA A 865 31.08 18.78 18.47
N GLY A 866 29.78 18.97 18.76
CA GLY A 866 29.27 19.14 20.12
C GLY A 866 29.25 17.83 20.89
N GLY A 867 28.70 16.79 20.28
CA GLY A 867 28.63 15.44 20.83
C GLY A 867 30.00 14.79 21.04
N LEU A 868 30.93 14.97 20.10
CA LEU A 868 32.31 14.52 20.24
C LEU A 868 33.04 15.25 21.38
N ALA A 869 32.84 16.57 21.49
CA ALA A 869 33.45 17.37 22.55
C ALA A 869 32.92 16.98 23.94
N PHE A 870 31.60 16.77 24.08
CA PHE A 870 30.96 16.41 25.34
C PHE A 870 31.56 15.15 25.99
N TYR A 871 31.66 14.05 25.23
CA TYR A 871 32.21 12.80 25.75
C TYR A 871 33.74 12.81 25.86
N ALA A 872 34.43 13.56 25.00
CA ALA A 872 35.88 13.72 25.11
C ALA A 872 36.29 14.57 26.33
N GLU A 873 35.53 15.62 26.66
CA GLU A 873 35.72 16.42 27.87
C GLU A 873 35.43 15.59 29.13
N ALA A 874 34.39 14.76 29.13
CA ALA A 874 34.12 13.85 30.24
C ALA A 874 35.31 12.91 30.53
N LEU A 875 35.96 12.35 29.50
CA LEU A 875 37.18 11.54 29.65
C LEU A 875 38.37 12.37 30.16
N ALA A 876 38.52 13.61 29.68
CA ALA A 876 39.57 14.52 30.12
C ALA A 876 39.41 14.95 31.60
N ASP A 877 38.17 15.09 32.06
CA ASP A 877 37.81 15.42 33.44
C ASP A 877 37.85 14.21 34.39
N GLY A 878 38.25 13.04 33.88
CA GLY A 878 38.56 11.85 34.67
C GLY A 878 37.46 10.78 34.70
N ALA A 879 36.40 10.91 33.90
CA ALA A 879 35.46 9.82 33.71
C ALA A 879 36.15 8.63 33.03
N SER A 880 35.78 7.43 33.45
CA SER A 880 36.22 6.21 32.81
C SER A 880 35.50 6.01 31.47
N ARG A 881 36.14 5.27 30.54
CA ARG A 881 35.49 4.87 29.28
C ARG A 881 34.23 4.02 29.51
N GLN A 882 34.14 3.31 30.64
CA GLN A 882 32.95 2.54 31.00
C GLN A 882 31.78 3.45 31.33
N GLU A 883 32.01 4.52 32.10
CA GLU A 883 30.99 5.52 32.40
C GLU A 883 30.51 6.21 31.11
N VAL A 884 31.46 6.58 30.24
CA VAL A 884 31.14 7.21 28.95
C VAL A 884 30.36 6.27 28.02
N ALA A 885 30.75 5.00 27.88
CA ALA A 885 30.01 4.03 27.06
C ALA A 885 28.60 3.78 27.59
N THR A 886 28.45 3.64 28.92
CA THR A 886 27.15 3.41 29.55
C THR A 886 26.24 4.62 29.34
N GLN A 887 26.76 5.83 29.52
CA GLN A 887 26.02 7.07 29.30
C GLN A 887 25.65 7.26 27.82
N PHE A 888 26.52 6.86 26.89
CA PHE A 888 26.26 6.92 25.47
C PHE A 888 25.13 5.98 25.05
N LEU A 889 25.21 4.70 25.45
CA LEU A 889 24.22 3.67 25.12
C LEU A 889 22.85 3.91 25.79
N THR A 890 22.80 4.70 26.85
CA THR A 890 21.54 5.09 27.52
C THR A 890 21.07 6.50 27.16
N SER A 891 21.77 7.17 26.24
CA SER A 891 21.39 8.50 25.80
C SER A 891 20.09 8.48 25.01
N GLN A 892 19.37 9.60 25.03
CA GLN A 892 18.14 9.78 24.23
C GLN A 892 18.41 9.59 22.73
N GLU A 893 19.64 9.87 22.28
CA GLU A 893 20.06 9.69 20.90
C GLU A 893 20.22 8.20 20.51
N ALA A 894 20.66 7.35 21.44
CA ALA A 894 20.77 5.91 21.22
C ALA A 894 19.43 5.16 21.36
N GLN A 895 18.41 5.79 21.96
CA GLN A 895 17.14 5.14 22.29
C GLN A 895 16.34 4.65 21.06
N PRO A 896 16.21 5.42 19.96
CA PRO A 896 15.53 4.92 18.74
C PRO A 896 16.26 3.74 18.12
N PHE A 897 17.60 3.70 18.16
CA PHE A 897 18.40 2.59 17.66
C PHE A 897 18.25 1.33 18.51
N HIS A 898 18.10 1.48 19.82
CA HIS A 898 17.70 0.38 20.70
C HIS A 898 16.32 -0.18 20.36
N GLN A 899 15.34 0.69 20.08
CA GLN A 899 13.99 0.28 19.71
C GLN A 899 13.96 -0.39 18.33
N ALA A 900 14.72 0.14 17.36
CA ALA A 900 14.90 -0.47 16.05
C ALA A 900 15.61 -1.84 16.15
N TYR A 901 16.64 -1.96 17.00
CA TYR A 901 17.32 -3.23 17.26
C TYR A 901 16.40 -4.24 17.97
N ALA A 902 15.57 -3.78 18.92
CA ALA A 902 14.56 -4.61 19.55
C ALA A 902 13.49 -5.09 18.55
N GLY A 903 13.10 -4.23 17.58
CA GLY A 903 12.19 -4.56 16.49
C GLY A 903 12.73 -5.59 15.50
N GLN A 904 14.05 -5.81 15.45
CA GLN A 904 14.66 -6.89 14.65
C GLN A 904 14.51 -8.28 15.32
N GLY A 905 14.27 -8.28 16.64
CA GLY A 905 14.15 -9.47 17.50
C GLY A 905 15.50 -10.16 17.76
N LEU A 906 15.71 -10.66 18.98
CA LEU A 906 16.88 -11.45 19.34
C LEU A 906 16.64 -12.94 19.16
N ASP A 907 17.50 -13.59 18.39
CA ASP A 907 17.52 -15.04 18.25
C ASP A 907 18.07 -15.67 19.55
N LEU A 908 17.24 -16.45 20.26
CA LEU A 908 17.62 -17.07 21.53
C LEU A 908 18.16 -18.51 21.40
N LEU A 909 18.31 -19.03 20.18
CA LEU A 909 18.83 -20.37 19.92
C LEU A 909 20.33 -20.40 19.61
#